data_AF-A0A1H9XCB8-F1
#
_entry.id   AF-A0A1H9XCB8-F1
#
_cell.length_a   1.000
_cell.length_b   1.000
_cell.length_c   1.000
_cell.angle_alpha   90.00
_cell.angle_beta   90.00
_cell.angle_gamma   90.00
#
_symmetry.space_group_name_H-M   'P 1'
#
loop_
_entity.id
_entity.type
_entity.pdbx_description
1 polymer ?
#
loop_
_entity_poly.entity_id
_entity_poly.type
_entity_poly.pdbx_seq_one_letter_code
_entity_poly.pdbx_strand_id
1 'polypeptide(L)'
;MTDQHIEIFPVAFGYYADPGLPPLDGVEAEVSTLAGLLADFGGVVTDWPVPMHDRGSDAVEARLAHWSGSEHRFSVLYWVGHASSDRIGPRLQHARSHEREGLAGIDAARMARVIAPRSRDESEQWHIVVIDTCWSAAFVQQVSASVDAMPGGRQFLLVGTSGDGATNLGRFTAALRAVLRHNFGASDRISLWDLAGELRRTLPRAEVVPKKITDDAVLRRTTPLTGAPLDVIDEINAVLADLSADERAHFIPKAQGGELGEVTWYFQGRRTESERITTWLATNDHGLLAVTGAAGSGKSALLGNLLAHTRPQLRSVLTRHGLITELTRQQRPQDNTFTVVLHLTGLSTQDALARIAAELILDDPYPGITLTESIDQLLAEVARRAPLTILADALDEAVDPLTVANALLRRLGSLDGVRVIVGTRRDTSEGPDQPPSERRNLLDALRANDTIALTRDPQAIGLYVASRLTTAFGQTNGINSTAIAIGISSHEFLFARLAVHEILAAGTLPTATALDDLLTTDHRGLFHRAVTRLSHAHPAATPVLRALAHAQGRGLPIRDGVCALTATALASHEISDAEVHTVLDAAAPYVLLDTEHGQTVHRLAHRTFAEHFTADAHQAIVAAMTKHLAEAPGRLANPYLRHHLSGHAGKAGEQAWILLGRHPHVLDRLDPASVTTDAWRTAFGRHPLPPAITGVIGASHHLTTAATADRPGLRQLAMARHTKIRDIHRHEPPPHDQHAWHVHWAALTPAPIHRTFTGHTGGVVGVAAVPLPDGRTLLATAGWDRTVRLWDPDTGQPAGDALTSHAQDVGAVAAVPLPDGRTLLA
;
A
#
# COMPACT_ATOMS: atom_id res chain seq x y z
N MET A 1 9.92 12.48 18.93
CA MET A 1 9.54 11.21 18.27
C MET A 1 10.77 10.32 18.31
N THR A 2 10.71 9.17 18.98
CA THR A 2 11.90 8.35 19.28
C THR A 2 12.36 7.59 18.03
N ASP A 3 13.55 7.94 17.56
CA ASP A 3 14.28 7.27 16.49
C ASP A 3 14.50 5.79 16.87
N GLN A 4 14.10 4.86 16.00
CA GLN A 4 14.18 3.43 16.28
C GLN A 4 15.54 2.90 15.83
N HIS A 5 16.56 3.04 16.68
CA HIS A 5 17.90 2.50 16.38
C HIS A 5 17.92 0.97 16.53
N ILE A 6 18.14 0.24 15.43
CA ILE A 6 18.28 -1.22 15.39
C ILE A 6 19.76 -1.58 15.35
N GLU A 7 20.24 -2.27 16.37
CA GLU A 7 21.63 -2.71 16.44
C GLU A 7 21.83 -4.04 15.71
N ILE A 8 22.62 -4.06 14.64
CA ILE A 8 22.91 -5.27 13.84
C ILE A 8 24.26 -5.86 14.26
N PHE A 9 24.24 -7.05 14.84
CA PHE A 9 25.41 -7.81 15.25
C PHE A 9 25.72 -8.93 14.26
N PRO A 10 26.61 -8.71 13.29
CA PRO A 10 27.13 -9.80 12.48
C PRO A 10 28.08 -10.68 13.31
N VAL A 11 27.87 -12.00 13.23
CA VAL A 11 28.77 -13.07 13.66
C VAL A 11 29.10 -13.89 12.42
N ALA A 12 30.10 -13.41 11.68
CA ALA A 12 30.31 -13.77 10.29
C ALA A 12 31.68 -14.45 10.07
N PHE A 13 31.70 -15.54 9.32
CA PHE A 13 32.90 -16.34 9.07
C PHE A 13 33.06 -16.70 7.58
N GLY A 14 34.06 -16.10 6.92
CA GLY A 14 34.48 -16.45 5.55
C GLY A 14 35.68 -17.40 5.48
N TYR A 15 36.37 -17.60 6.60
CA TYR A 15 37.60 -18.41 6.70
C TYR A 15 37.52 -19.42 7.84
N TYR A 16 38.08 -20.61 7.62
CA TYR A 16 38.19 -21.68 8.61
C TYR A 16 39.59 -22.31 8.57
N ALA A 17 40.15 -22.61 9.75
CA ALA A 17 41.43 -23.29 9.90
C ALA A 17 41.35 -24.78 9.53
N ASP A 18 40.16 -25.38 9.60
CA ASP A 18 39.94 -26.76 9.19
C ASP A 18 39.83 -26.88 7.66
N PRO A 19 40.70 -27.67 7.01
CA PRO A 19 40.59 -27.96 5.58
C PRO A 19 39.26 -28.62 5.16
N GLY A 20 38.52 -29.21 6.10
CA GLY A 20 37.19 -29.80 5.88
C GLY A 20 36.06 -28.77 5.71
N LEU A 21 36.28 -27.52 6.12
CA LEU A 21 35.32 -26.42 5.97
C LEU A 21 35.78 -25.47 4.85
N PRO A 22 35.13 -25.49 3.67
CA PRO A 22 35.55 -24.61 2.57
C PRO A 22 35.33 -23.14 2.93
N PRO A 23 36.20 -22.23 2.46
CA PRO A 23 36.00 -20.79 2.66
C PRO A 23 34.69 -20.34 2.00
N LEU A 24 34.08 -19.31 2.59
CA LEU A 24 32.84 -18.70 2.10
C LEU A 24 33.16 -17.29 1.60
N ASP A 25 33.32 -17.15 0.29
CA ASP A 25 33.53 -15.86 -0.36
C ASP A 25 32.23 -15.03 -0.31
N GLY A 26 32.33 -13.73 -0.07
CA GLY A 26 31.18 -12.80 -0.10
C GLY A 26 30.42 -12.64 1.23
N VAL A 27 30.87 -13.26 2.31
CA VAL A 27 30.23 -13.13 3.64
C VAL A 27 30.11 -11.68 4.12
N GLU A 28 31.13 -10.84 3.88
CA GLU A 28 31.07 -9.41 4.22
C GLU A 28 30.08 -8.63 3.33
N ALA A 29 29.93 -9.03 2.06
CA ALA A 29 28.95 -8.45 1.17
C ALA A 29 27.51 -8.78 1.61
N GLU A 30 27.28 -9.97 2.19
CA GLU A 30 25.99 -10.32 2.77
C GLU A 30 25.66 -9.52 4.03
N VAL A 31 26.64 -9.32 4.92
CA VAL A 31 26.47 -8.45 6.08
C VAL A 31 26.11 -7.02 5.64
N SER A 32 26.81 -6.51 4.62
CA SER A 32 26.54 -5.19 4.03
C SER A 32 25.15 -5.13 3.38
N THR A 33 24.72 -6.22 2.73
CA THR A 33 23.38 -6.32 2.14
C THR A 33 22.29 -6.31 3.19
N LEU A 34 22.45 -7.07 4.28
CA LEU A 34 21.51 -7.04 5.40
C LEU A 34 21.41 -5.65 6.02
N ALA A 35 22.56 -4.98 6.21
CA ALA A 35 22.62 -3.62 6.70
C ALA A 35 21.84 -2.66 5.79
N GLY A 36 22.04 -2.72 4.47
CA GLY A 36 21.31 -1.89 3.51
C GLY A 36 19.80 -2.13 3.52
N LEU A 37 19.34 -3.38 3.74
CA LEU A 37 17.91 -3.69 3.83
C LEU A 37 17.25 -3.16 5.10
N LEU A 38 18.01 -3.07 6.19
CA LEU A 38 17.54 -2.60 7.49
C LEU A 38 17.91 -1.14 7.79
N ALA A 39 18.72 -0.49 6.94
CA ALA A 39 19.07 0.92 7.04
C ALA A 39 17.81 1.78 7.10
N ASP A 40 16.84 1.42 6.26
CA ASP A 40 15.50 1.98 6.21
C ASP A 40 14.70 1.89 7.52
N PHE A 41 15.18 1.12 8.50
CA PHE A 41 14.51 0.90 9.77
C PHE A 41 15.40 1.31 10.96
N GLY A 42 16.52 1.99 10.69
CA GLY A 42 17.46 2.48 11.70
C GLY A 42 18.56 1.46 12.01
N GLY A 43 18.77 0.51 11.09
CA GLY A 43 19.77 -0.55 11.18
C GLY A 43 21.19 -0.01 11.10
N VAL A 44 21.96 -0.20 12.17
CA VAL A 44 23.38 0.15 12.25
C VAL A 44 24.19 -1.10 12.58
N VAL A 45 25.24 -1.36 11.80
CA VAL A 45 26.14 -2.50 12.02
C VAL A 45 27.10 -2.17 13.15
N THR A 46 27.14 -3.04 14.17
CA THR A 46 28.17 -2.98 15.21
C THR A 46 29.43 -3.64 14.67
N ASP A 47 30.52 -2.90 14.53
CA ASP A 47 31.80 -3.45 14.03
C ASP A 47 32.33 -4.59 14.92
N TRP A 48 33.01 -5.55 14.29
CA TRP A 48 33.74 -6.61 14.99
C TRP A 48 35.24 -6.52 14.66
N PRO A 49 36.04 -5.83 15.49
CA PRO A 49 37.44 -5.48 15.17
C PRO A 49 38.39 -6.68 15.13
N VAL A 50 37.92 -7.89 15.45
CA VAL A 50 38.71 -9.12 15.39
C VAL A 50 38.79 -9.60 13.94
N PRO A 51 39.99 -9.73 13.34
CA PRO A 51 40.18 -10.28 12.00
C PRO A 51 39.54 -11.65 11.84
N MET A 52 38.99 -11.97 10.66
CA MET A 52 38.25 -13.23 10.45
C MET A 52 39.01 -14.49 10.87
N HIS A 53 40.32 -14.57 10.62
CA HIS A 53 41.16 -15.71 11.01
C HIS A 53 41.35 -15.86 12.53
N ASP A 54 41.14 -14.79 13.29
CA ASP A 54 41.28 -14.74 14.75
C ASP A 54 39.94 -14.88 15.49
N ARG A 55 38.82 -15.04 14.78
CA ARG A 55 37.48 -15.25 15.36
C ARG A 55 37.31 -16.67 15.90
N GLY A 56 38.14 -17.04 16.88
CA GLY A 56 38.05 -18.28 17.64
C GLY A 56 36.96 -18.25 18.71
N SER A 57 36.86 -19.33 19.49
CA SER A 57 35.84 -19.51 20.54
C SER A 57 35.79 -18.35 21.53
N ASP A 58 36.93 -17.89 22.01
CA ASP A 58 37.07 -16.74 22.91
C ASP A 58 36.53 -15.43 22.32
N ALA A 59 36.87 -15.14 21.06
CA ALA A 59 36.37 -13.96 20.35
C ALA A 59 34.85 -14.03 20.10
N VAL A 60 34.33 -15.22 19.77
CA VAL A 60 32.89 -15.42 19.58
C VAL A 60 32.14 -15.27 20.90
N GLU A 61 32.66 -15.82 21.99
CA GLU A 61 32.05 -15.67 23.32
C GLU A 61 32.03 -14.21 23.77
N ALA A 62 33.12 -13.48 23.57
CA ALA A 62 33.16 -12.04 23.84
C ALA A 62 32.13 -11.28 23.00
N ARG A 63 31.98 -11.64 21.73
CA ARG A 63 31.01 -11.02 20.81
C ARG A 63 29.56 -11.29 21.21
N LEU A 64 29.23 -12.54 21.55
CA LEU A 64 27.89 -12.93 21.99
C LEU A 64 27.55 -12.35 23.38
N ALA A 65 28.51 -12.30 24.29
CA ALA A 65 28.34 -11.64 25.59
C ALA A 65 28.10 -10.13 25.43
N HIS A 66 28.82 -9.48 24.51
CA HIS A 66 28.59 -8.07 24.18
C HIS A 66 27.19 -7.82 23.63
N TRP A 67 26.70 -8.66 22.70
CA TRP A 67 25.33 -8.58 22.23
C TRP A 67 24.32 -8.82 23.36
N SER A 68 24.50 -9.86 24.17
CA SER A 68 23.59 -10.19 25.28
C SER A 68 23.47 -9.04 26.29
N GLY A 69 24.57 -8.31 26.54
CA GLY A 69 24.65 -7.21 27.51
C GLY A 69 24.41 -5.79 26.96
N SER A 70 24.10 -5.60 25.68
CA SER A 70 23.82 -4.26 25.11
C SER A 70 22.55 -3.64 25.71
N GLU A 71 22.48 -2.30 25.80
CA GLU A 71 21.27 -1.60 26.29
C GLU A 71 20.27 -1.24 25.16
N HIS A 72 20.59 -1.55 23.89
CA HIS A 72 19.71 -1.23 22.77
C HIS A 72 18.44 -2.10 22.76
N ARG A 73 17.28 -1.43 22.70
CA ARG A 73 15.93 -2.03 22.71
C ARG A 73 15.60 -2.90 21.51
N PHE A 74 16.27 -2.68 20.37
CA PHE A 74 16.02 -3.36 19.11
C PHE A 74 17.33 -3.90 18.55
N SER A 75 17.39 -5.18 18.20
CA SER A 75 18.62 -5.74 17.63
C SER A 75 18.40 -6.92 16.70
N VAL A 76 19.33 -7.09 15.77
CA VAL A 76 19.43 -8.27 14.90
C VAL A 76 20.77 -8.95 15.11
N LEU A 77 20.78 -10.17 15.67
CA LEU A 77 21.97 -11.02 15.71
C LEU A 77 21.99 -11.87 14.43
N TYR A 78 22.98 -11.66 13.57
CA TYR A 78 23.11 -12.35 12.28
C TYR A 78 24.32 -13.26 12.26
N TRP A 79 24.10 -14.57 12.43
CA TRP A 79 25.13 -15.59 12.29
C TRP A 79 25.19 -16.08 10.85
N VAL A 80 26.35 -16.00 10.20
CA VAL A 80 26.55 -16.50 8.83
C VAL A 80 27.85 -17.30 8.74
N GLY A 81 27.76 -18.53 8.24
CA GLY A 81 28.88 -19.46 8.17
C GLY A 81 28.49 -20.93 8.00
N HIS A 82 29.35 -21.83 8.46
CA HIS A 82 29.10 -23.27 8.44
C HIS A 82 28.55 -23.78 9.79
N ALA A 83 27.86 -24.92 9.73
CA ALA A 83 27.52 -25.72 10.90
C ALA A 83 27.99 -27.16 10.68
N SER A 84 28.33 -27.88 11.75
CA SER A 84 28.73 -29.30 11.66
C SER A 84 27.54 -30.20 11.32
N SER A 85 27.84 -31.29 10.61
CA SER A 85 26.88 -32.21 9.99
C SER A 85 26.32 -33.31 10.90
N ASP A 86 26.48 -33.24 12.22
CA ASP A 86 25.89 -34.24 13.12
C ASP A 86 24.38 -34.02 13.27
N ARG A 87 23.59 -34.90 12.67
CA ARG A 87 22.11 -34.91 12.69
C ARG A 87 21.52 -34.91 14.11
N ILE A 88 22.29 -35.25 15.14
CA ILE A 88 21.81 -35.32 16.53
C ILE A 88 21.97 -33.98 17.26
N GLY A 89 22.83 -33.07 16.78
CA GLY A 89 23.07 -31.77 17.41
C GLY A 89 23.91 -30.85 16.54
N PRO A 90 23.32 -30.07 15.61
CA PRO A 90 24.07 -29.12 14.80
C PRO A 90 24.79 -28.12 15.71
N ARG A 91 26.05 -27.83 15.39
CA ARG A 91 26.86 -26.82 16.08
C ARG A 91 27.37 -25.79 15.10
N LEU A 92 27.22 -24.53 15.45
CA LEU A 92 27.68 -23.41 14.64
C LEU A 92 29.21 -23.30 14.73
N GLN A 93 29.88 -23.26 13.58
CA GLN A 93 31.35 -23.28 13.51
C GLN A 93 31.94 -21.87 13.51
N HIS A 94 33.16 -21.75 14.02
CA HIS A 94 33.94 -20.51 14.04
C HIS A 94 35.30 -20.70 13.36
N ALA A 95 36.07 -19.63 13.16
CA ALA A 95 37.28 -19.67 12.32
C ALA A 95 38.34 -20.68 12.76
N ARG A 96 38.44 -20.98 14.07
CA ARG A 96 39.39 -21.96 14.64
C ARG A 96 38.75 -23.32 14.96
N SER A 97 37.56 -23.60 14.43
CA SER A 97 36.89 -24.89 14.65
C SER A 97 37.57 -26.00 13.86
N HIS A 98 37.66 -27.20 14.44
CA HIS A 98 38.06 -28.42 13.74
C HIS A 98 36.94 -29.47 13.84
N GLU A 99 36.38 -29.89 12.71
CA GLU A 99 35.27 -30.83 12.58
C GLU A 99 35.62 -32.21 13.17
N ARG A 100 36.92 -32.57 13.22
CA ARG A 100 37.41 -33.84 13.78
C ARG A 100 37.56 -33.87 15.30
N GLU A 101 37.52 -32.72 15.97
CA GLU A 101 37.57 -32.61 17.43
C GLU A 101 36.18 -32.21 17.92
N GLY A 102 35.33 -33.20 18.23
CA GLY A 102 33.88 -33.10 18.48
C GLY A 102 33.36 -32.15 19.58
N LEU A 103 34.15 -31.16 20.00
CA LEU A 103 33.83 -30.12 20.97
C LEU A 103 33.87 -28.69 20.39
N ALA A 104 34.34 -28.47 19.16
CA ALA A 104 34.44 -27.14 18.57
C ALA A 104 33.08 -26.63 18.03
N GLY A 105 32.72 -25.39 18.37
CA GLY A 105 31.49 -24.72 17.92
C GLY A 105 30.44 -24.46 19.02
N ILE A 106 29.40 -23.69 18.66
CA ILE A 106 28.33 -23.28 19.57
C ILE A 106 27.09 -24.16 19.38
N ASP A 107 26.63 -24.78 20.46
CA ASP A 107 25.40 -25.57 20.48
C ASP A 107 24.16 -24.72 20.82
N ALA A 108 22.99 -25.32 20.58
CA ALA A 108 21.70 -24.69 20.80
C ALA A 108 21.47 -24.26 22.25
N ALA A 109 21.93 -25.07 23.23
CA ALA A 109 21.77 -24.75 24.65
C ALA A 109 22.62 -23.54 25.06
N ARG A 110 23.82 -23.40 24.51
CA ARG A 110 24.70 -22.25 24.71
C ARG A 110 24.12 -21.00 24.06
N MET A 111 23.63 -21.09 22.82
CA MET A 111 22.93 -19.98 22.16
C MET A 111 21.68 -19.54 22.95
N ALA A 112 20.89 -20.50 23.47
CA ALA A 112 19.74 -20.19 24.32
C ALA A 112 20.13 -19.39 25.58
N ARG A 113 21.27 -19.69 26.21
CA ARG A 113 21.79 -18.92 27.36
C ARG A 113 22.24 -17.50 26.99
N VAL A 114 22.63 -17.26 25.74
CA VAL A 114 22.98 -15.92 25.23
C VAL A 114 21.71 -15.10 24.94
N ILE A 115 20.67 -15.74 24.41
CA ILE A 115 19.38 -15.09 24.06
C ILE A 115 18.55 -14.80 25.31
N ALA A 116 18.54 -15.70 26.29
CA ALA A 116 17.62 -15.64 27.43
C ALA A 116 17.71 -14.37 28.32
N PRO A 117 18.90 -13.80 28.61
CA PRO A 117 19.01 -12.56 29.39
C PRO A 117 18.41 -11.34 28.69
N ARG A 118 18.57 -11.27 27.36
CA ARG A 118 18.19 -10.12 26.53
C ARG A 118 16.72 -10.14 26.11
N SER A 119 16.13 -11.33 26.02
CA SER A 119 14.77 -11.51 25.49
C SER A 119 13.67 -11.50 26.54
N ARG A 120 13.83 -10.84 27.71
CA ARG A 120 12.81 -10.83 28.76
C ARG A 120 11.53 -10.12 28.30
N ASP A 121 10.39 -10.55 28.85
CA ASP A 121 9.02 -10.05 28.54
C ASP A 121 8.83 -8.60 29.04
N GLU A 122 9.52 -7.64 28.41
CA GLU A 122 9.44 -6.20 28.67
C GLU A 122 8.71 -5.50 27.51
N SER A 123 7.77 -4.60 27.83
CA SER A 123 7.02 -3.85 26.82
C SER A 123 7.95 -2.97 25.97
N GLU A 124 7.75 -2.98 24.64
CA GLU A 124 8.47 -2.15 23.64
C GLU A 124 9.90 -2.59 23.25
N GLN A 125 10.35 -3.81 23.56
CA GLN A 125 11.63 -4.35 23.08
C GLN A 125 11.43 -5.55 22.15
N TRP A 126 12.34 -5.72 21.19
CA TRP A 126 12.33 -6.93 20.36
C TRP A 126 13.72 -7.25 19.79
N HIS A 127 13.96 -8.54 19.59
CA HIS A 127 15.22 -9.05 19.04
C HIS A 127 14.97 -10.11 17.97
N ILE A 128 15.72 -10.03 16.87
CA ILE A 128 15.72 -11.02 15.80
C ILE A 128 17.05 -11.77 15.84
N VAL A 129 17.02 -13.10 15.85
CA VAL A 129 18.21 -13.94 15.76
C VAL A 129 18.12 -14.75 14.48
N VAL A 130 19.04 -14.50 13.57
CA VAL A 130 19.10 -15.13 12.25
C VAL A 130 20.32 -16.04 12.21
N ILE A 131 20.10 -17.31 11.91
CA ILE A 131 21.12 -18.34 11.73
C ILE A 131 21.13 -18.75 10.26
N ASP A 132 22.12 -18.24 9.52
CA ASP A 132 22.33 -18.52 8.09
C ASP A 132 23.51 -19.49 7.90
N THR A 133 23.24 -20.74 8.24
CA THR A 133 24.15 -21.88 8.11
C THR A 133 23.40 -23.11 7.63
N CYS A 134 24.12 -24.12 7.12
CA CYS A 134 23.57 -25.46 6.92
C CYS A 134 22.90 -25.96 8.21
N TRP A 135 21.81 -26.71 8.12
CA TRP A 135 21.08 -27.28 9.28
C TRP A 135 20.51 -26.24 10.28
N SER A 136 20.43 -24.97 9.89
CA SER A 136 19.95 -23.89 10.74
C SER A 136 18.50 -24.05 11.22
N ALA A 137 17.62 -24.70 10.47
CA ALA A 137 16.25 -24.99 10.90
C ALA A 137 16.23 -25.93 12.12
N ALA A 138 16.96 -27.04 12.05
CA ALA A 138 17.10 -27.99 13.15
C ALA A 138 17.76 -27.31 14.37
N PHE A 139 18.79 -26.49 14.15
CA PHE A 139 19.43 -25.71 15.21
C PHE A 139 18.45 -24.75 15.90
N VAL A 140 17.67 -23.99 15.13
CA VAL A 140 16.67 -23.04 15.63
C VAL A 140 15.56 -23.75 16.40
N GLN A 141 15.11 -24.92 15.97
CA GLN A 141 14.15 -25.74 16.72
C GLN A 141 14.72 -26.15 18.09
N GLN A 142 15.99 -26.56 18.15
CA GLN A 142 16.65 -26.93 19.42
C GLN A 142 16.86 -25.71 20.34
N VAL A 143 17.20 -24.54 19.78
CA VAL A 143 17.31 -23.28 20.54
C VAL A 143 15.94 -22.91 21.11
N SER A 144 14.90 -22.94 20.28
CA SER A 144 13.51 -22.69 20.68
C SER A 144 13.08 -23.58 21.85
N ALA A 145 13.32 -24.89 21.76
CA ALA A 145 13.01 -25.84 22.83
C ALA A 145 13.83 -25.58 24.11
N SER A 146 15.12 -25.26 23.96
CA SER A 146 15.99 -24.93 25.09
C SER A 146 15.55 -23.67 25.82
N VAL A 147 15.04 -22.68 25.08
CA VAL A 147 14.50 -21.44 25.66
C VAL A 147 13.16 -21.70 26.35
N ASP A 148 12.28 -22.54 25.79
CA ASP A 148 11.00 -22.90 26.41
C ASP A 148 11.18 -23.62 27.75
N ALA A 149 12.27 -24.38 27.91
CA ALA A 149 12.59 -25.06 29.16
C ALA A 149 13.07 -24.12 30.28
N MET A 150 13.42 -22.87 29.97
CA MET A 150 13.88 -21.89 30.96
C MET A 150 12.71 -21.07 31.51
N PRO A 151 12.68 -20.73 32.81
CA PRO A 151 11.59 -19.97 33.42
C PRO A 151 11.51 -18.53 32.88
N GLY A 152 10.28 -18.00 32.77
CA GLY A 152 9.98 -16.63 32.31
C GLY A 152 9.54 -16.54 30.85
N GLY A 153 8.65 -15.59 30.56
CA GLY A 153 8.28 -15.24 29.18
C GLY A 153 9.44 -14.60 28.44
N ARG A 154 9.57 -14.89 27.15
CA ARG A 154 10.60 -14.27 26.31
C ARG A 154 10.07 -13.84 24.96
N GLN A 155 10.45 -12.63 24.54
CA GLN A 155 10.04 -11.98 23.30
C GLN A 155 11.19 -11.89 22.30
N PHE A 156 11.12 -12.66 21.22
CA PHE A 156 12.11 -12.65 20.13
C PHE A 156 11.61 -13.41 18.88
N LEU A 157 12.29 -13.18 17.76
CA LEU A 157 12.08 -13.90 16.51
C LEU A 157 13.32 -14.73 16.17
N LEU A 158 13.19 -16.05 16.03
CA LEU A 158 14.25 -16.90 15.48
C LEU A 158 14.02 -17.17 14.00
N VAL A 159 15.10 -17.13 13.21
CA VAL A 159 15.10 -17.46 11.79
C VAL A 159 16.26 -18.40 11.50
N GLY A 160 15.96 -19.61 11.02
CA GLY A 160 16.94 -20.58 10.51
C GLY A 160 16.69 -20.82 9.03
N THR A 161 17.66 -20.49 8.18
CA THR A 161 17.45 -20.31 6.73
C THR A 161 17.42 -21.59 5.91
N SER A 162 17.75 -22.75 6.49
CA SER A 162 17.87 -24.03 5.78
C SER A 162 17.40 -25.25 6.59
N GLY A 163 16.71 -26.18 5.94
CA GLY A 163 16.23 -27.44 6.50
C GLY A 163 17.31 -28.50 6.61
N ASP A 164 17.43 -29.35 5.58
CA ASP A 164 18.38 -30.46 5.51
C ASP A 164 19.30 -30.29 4.28
N GLY A 165 20.42 -29.56 4.40
CA GLY A 165 21.39 -29.40 3.30
C GLY A 165 22.18 -28.09 3.28
N ALA A 166 23.00 -27.92 2.25
CA ALA A 166 23.88 -26.77 2.05
C ALA A 166 23.08 -25.46 1.97
N THR A 167 23.46 -24.46 2.77
CA THR A 167 22.98 -23.08 2.61
C THR A 167 23.61 -22.43 1.39
N ASN A 168 22.79 -21.75 0.58
CA ASN A 168 23.28 -20.79 -0.39
C ASN A 168 23.40 -19.43 0.32
N LEU A 169 24.62 -18.90 0.36
CA LEU A 169 24.90 -17.57 0.89
C LEU A 169 23.97 -16.54 0.21
N GLY A 170 23.38 -15.63 1.00
CA GLY A 170 22.46 -14.59 0.53
C GLY A 170 21.00 -14.99 0.36
N ARG A 171 20.64 -16.22 0.73
CA ARG A 171 19.25 -16.67 0.70
C ARG A 171 18.35 -15.86 1.62
N PHE A 172 18.80 -15.56 2.84
CA PHE A 172 18.02 -14.77 3.80
C PHE A 172 17.82 -13.32 3.35
N THR A 173 18.91 -12.66 2.96
CA THR A 173 18.89 -11.25 2.53
C THR A 173 18.04 -11.08 1.26
N ALA A 174 18.09 -12.03 0.32
CA ALA A 174 17.20 -12.05 -0.84
C ALA A 174 15.71 -12.17 -0.44
N ALA A 175 15.38 -13.09 0.47
CA ALA A 175 14.01 -13.24 0.97
C ALA A 175 13.52 -12.01 1.73
N LEU A 176 14.36 -11.44 2.60
CA LEU A 176 14.06 -10.22 3.34
C LEU A 176 13.82 -9.04 2.39
N ARG A 177 14.65 -8.88 1.35
CA ARG A 177 14.47 -7.87 0.31
C ARG A 177 13.12 -8.00 -0.37
N ALA A 178 12.76 -9.21 -0.80
CA ALA A 178 11.48 -9.46 -1.47
C ALA A 178 10.30 -9.12 -0.55
N VAL A 179 10.33 -9.58 0.70
CA VAL A 179 9.28 -9.30 1.69
C VAL A 179 9.14 -7.81 1.98
N LEU A 180 10.25 -7.11 2.24
CA LEU A 180 10.23 -5.67 2.55
C LEU A 180 9.77 -4.81 1.37
N ARG A 181 10.10 -5.22 0.14
CA ARG A 181 9.74 -4.48 -1.08
C ARG A 181 8.30 -4.73 -1.51
N HIS A 182 7.89 -5.98 -1.56
CA HIS A 182 6.64 -6.37 -2.19
C HIS A 182 5.50 -6.52 -1.19
N ASN A 183 5.76 -6.98 0.04
CA ASN A 183 4.69 -7.17 1.01
C ASN A 183 4.51 -5.92 1.88
N PHE A 184 5.61 -5.20 2.14
CA PHE A 184 5.63 -4.06 3.05
C PHE A 184 6.21 -2.78 2.43
N GLY A 185 6.31 -2.70 1.09
CA GLY A 185 6.96 -1.58 0.40
C GLY A 185 6.31 -0.23 0.68
N ALA A 186 4.99 -0.20 0.89
CA ALA A 186 4.24 1.01 1.25
C ALA A 186 3.97 1.14 2.76
N SER A 187 4.47 0.19 3.57
CA SER A 187 4.26 0.18 5.02
C SER A 187 5.37 0.93 5.74
N ASP A 188 4.98 1.91 6.55
CA ASP A 188 5.83 2.62 7.49
C ASP A 188 6.03 1.85 8.81
N ARG A 189 5.14 0.89 9.10
CA ARG A 189 5.15 0.02 10.27
C ARG A 189 4.93 -1.44 9.86
N ILE A 190 5.79 -2.33 10.32
CA ILE A 190 5.74 -3.77 10.05
C ILE A 190 5.79 -4.51 11.39
N SER A 191 4.76 -5.25 11.77
CA SER A 191 4.85 -6.10 12.97
C SER A 191 5.81 -7.27 12.73
N LEU A 192 6.57 -7.66 13.76
CA LEU A 192 7.45 -8.83 13.65
C LEU A 192 6.67 -10.13 13.43
N TRP A 193 5.42 -10.20 13.87
CA TRP A 193 4.55 -11.34 13.60
C TRP A 193 4.26 -11.46 12.10
N ASP A 194 3.94 -10.34 11.45
CA ASP A 194 3.67 -10.27 10.03
C ASP A 194 4.94 -10.54 9.22
N LEU A 195 6.07 -9.94 9.61
CA LEU A 195 7.37 -10.22 9.00
C LEU A 195 7.71 -11.72 9.08
N ALA A 196 7.53 -12.34 10.24
CA ALA A 196 7.80 -13.77 10.45
C ALA A 196 6.91 -14.65 9.56
N GLY A 197 5.63 -14.29 9.43
CA GLY A 197 4.67 -14.97 8.57
C GLY A 197 5.09 -14.95 7.10
N GLU A 198 5.52 -13.80 6.60
CA GLU A 198 5.97 -13.65 5.21
C GLU A 198 7.34 -14.28 4.96
N LEU A 199 8.31 -14.13 5.88
CA LEU A 199 9.60 -14.81 5.77
C LEU A 199 9.44 -16.33 5.71
N ARG A 200 8.51 -16.90 6.48
CA ARG A 200 8.22 -18.34 6.46
C ARG A 200 7.69 -18.81 5.09
N ARG A 201 6.97 -17.95 4.36
CA ARG A 201 6.50 -18.25 2.99
C ARG A 201 7.61 -18.13 1.96
N THR A 202 8.39 -17.07 2.04
CA THR A 202 9.47 -16.80 1.06
C THR A 202 10.69 -17.72 1.26
N LEU A 203 10.87 -18.30 2.45
CA LEU A 203 11.93 -19.26 2.76
C LEU A 203 11.37 -20.68 2.95
N PRO A 204 11.09 -21.43 1.87
CA PRO A 204 10.62 -22.81 1.99
C PRO A 204 11.69 -23.69 2.66
N ARG A 205 11.28 -24.55 3.59
CA ARG A 205 12.15 -25.41 4.44
C ARG A 205 13.03 -24.66 5.45
N ALA A 206 12.86 -23.35 5.62
CA ALA A 206 13.43 -22.62 6.75
C ALA A 206 12.54 -22.81 7.99
N GLU A 207 13.13 -22.61 9.16
CA GLU A 207 12.40 -22.53 10.42
C GLU A 207 12.31 -21.06 10.84
N VAL A 208 11.09 -20.53 11.01
CA VAL A 208 10.88 -19.15 11.49
C VAL A 208 9.98 -19.23 12.71
N VAL A 209 10.50 -18.91 13.90
CA VAL A 209 9.81 -19.13 15.18
C VAL A 209 9.60 -17.79 15.90
N PRO A 210 8.39 -17.21 15.87
CA PRO A 210 8.04 -16.09 16.74
C PRO A 210 7.80 -16.60 18.18
N LYS A 211 8.43 -15.97 19.17
CA LYS A 211 8.22 -16.25 20.60
C LYS A 211 7.62 -15.02 21.28
N LYS A 212 6.38 -15.15 21.77
CA LYS A 212 5.60 -14.11 22.47
C LYS A 212 5.71 -12.70 21.85
N ILE A 213 5.68 -12.62 20.52
CA ILE A 213 5.71 -11.34 19.82
C ILE A 213 4.37 -10.64 20.06
N THR A 214 4.41 -9.49 20.73
CA THR A 214 3.25 -8.61 20.92
C THR A 214 3.01 -7.74 19.69
N ASP A 215 1.80 -7.18 19.56
CA ASP A 215 1.44 -6.30 18.43
C ASP A 215 2.28 -5.01 18.37
N ASP A 216 2.87 -4.61 19.50
CA ASP A 216 3.75 -3.44 19.60
C ASP A 216 5.19 -3.69 19.13
N ALA A 217 5.57 -4.95 18.89
CA ALA A 217 6.86 -5.29 18.30
C ALA A 217 6.85 -5.01 16.80
N VAL A 218 7.12 -3.76 16.46
CA VAL A 218 7.12 -3.26 15.09
C VAL A 218 8.50 -2.80 14.65
N LEU A 219 8.88 -3.12 13.41
CA LEU A 219 9.87 -2.35 12.66
C LEU A 219 9.19 -1.10 12.12
N ARG A 220 9.72 0.06 12.45
CA ARG A 220 9.28 1.34 11.88
C ARG A 220 10.32 1.80 10.89
N ARG A 221 9.86 2.17 9.71
CA ARG A 221 10.73 2.64 8.65
C ARG A 221 11.24 4.04 9.04
N THR A 222 12.49 4.15 9.50
CA THR A 222 13.20 5.44 9.60
C THR A 222 13.43 5.91 8.18
N THR A 223 12.89 7.07 7.85
CA THR A 223 12.57 7.35 6.46
C THR A 223 13.81 7.35 5.54
N PRO A 224 13.80 6.61 4.41
CA PRO A 224 15.02 6.45 3.59
C PRO A 224 14.79 6.38 2.06
N LEU A 225 15.80 6.70 1.24
CA LEU A 225 15.99 6.16 -0.12
C LEU A 225 17.49 6.15 -0.52
N THR A 226 18.07 5.01 -0.87
CA THR A 226 19.49 4.82 -1.27
C THR A 226 19.70 4.60 -2.78
N GLY A 227 20.77 5.17 -3.39
CA GLY A 227 21.31 4.75 -4.72
C GLY A 227 22.28 5.67 -5.53
N ALA A 228 23.20 6.44 -4.94
CA ALA A 228 24.41 7.06 -5.52
C ALA A 228 25.59 6.84 -4.52
N PRO A 229 26.83 7.36 -4.66
CA PRO A 229 27.85 7.20 -3.60
C PRO A 229 27.28 7.56 -2.21
N LEU A 230 27.59 6.78 -1.17
CA LEU A 230 26.90 6.82 0.15
C LEU A 230 26.79 8.23 0.75
N ASP A 231 27.80 9.08 0.53
CA ASP A 231 27.85 10.47 0.95
C ASP A 231 26.77 11.37 0.31
N VAL A 232 26.44 11.11 -0.96
CA VAL A 232 25.42 11.85 -1.72
C VAL A 232 24.00 11.43 -1.32
N ILE A 233 23.81 10.14 -1.06
CA ILE A 233 22.54 9.58 -0.60
C ILE A 233 22.18 10.15 0.78
N ASP A 234 23.13 10.09 1.72
CA ASP A 234 22.90 10.50 3.09
C ASP A 234 22.62 12.01 3.16
N GLU A 235 23.27 12.80 2.31
CA GLU A 235 22.99 14.24 2.20
C GLU A 235 21.59 14.53 1.61
N ILE A 236 21.15 13.78 0.59
CA ILE A 236 19.79 13.93 0.04
C ILE A 236 18.76 13.47 1.07
N ASN A 237 18.97 12.33 1.73
CA ASN A 237 18.04 11.78 2.71
C ASN A 237 17.93 12.62 3.98
N ALA A 238 19.04 13.18 4.47
CA ALA A 238 19.02 14.12 5.59
C ALA A 238 18.13 15.33 5.29
N VAL A 239 18.14 15.81 4.05
CA VAL A 239 17.28 16.91 3.62
C VAL A 239 15.83 16.48 3.38
N LEU A 240 15.60 15.28 2.84
CA LEU A 240 14.25 14.73 2.66
C LEU A 240 13.57 14.39 3.99
N ALA A 241 14.34 14.11 5.06
CA ALA A 241 13.84 13.83 6.40
C ALA A 241 13.05 15.01 7.00
N ASP A 242 13.45 16.24 6.64
CA ASP A 242 12.84 17.48 7.12
C ASP A 242 11.57 17.89 6.32
N LEU A 243 11.23 17.15 5.26
CA LEU A 243 10.03 17.41 4.45
C LEU A 243 8.78 16.76 5.04
N SER A 244 7.61 17.32 4.72
CA SER A 244 6.32 16.71 5.06
C SER A 244 6.16 15.31 4.44
N ALA A 245 5.24 14.51 4.98
CA ALA A 245 4.99 13.17 4.47
C ALA A 245 4.42 13.20 3.03
N ASP A 246 3.62 14.20 2.65
CA ASP A 246 3.10 14.33 1.27
C ASP A 246 4.17 14.80 0.28
N GLU A 247 5.09 15.67 0.70
CA GLU A 247 6.27 16.01 -0.10
C GLU A 247 7.07 14.77 -0.45
N ARG A 248 7.39 13.96 0.56
CA ARG A 248 8.27 12.80 0.44
C ARG A 248 7.65 11.64 -0.33
N ALA A 249 6.37 11.37 -0.09
CA ALA A 249 5.68 10.21 -0.67
C ALA A 249 5.09 10.48 -2.06
N HIS A 250 4.76 11.74 -2.39
CA HIS A 250 4.11 12.08 -3.65
C HIS A 250 4.92 13.07 -4.49
N PHE A 251 5.17 14.28 -3.99
CA PHE A 251 5.70 15.36 -4.84
C PHE A 251 7.15 15.11 -5.29
N ILE A 252 8.01 14.59 -4.41
CA ILE A 252 9.41 14.29 -4.74
C ILE A 252 9.51 13.14 -5.77
N PRO A 253 8.82 11.99 -5.60
CA PRO A 253 8.78 10.96 -6.63
C PRO A 253 8.22 11.45 -7.97
N LYS A 254 7.20 12.31 -7.97
CA LYS A 254 6.65 12.88 -9.20
C LYS A 254 7.62 13.88 -9.86
N ALA A 255 8.32 14.66 -9.06
CA ALA A 255 9.35 15.59 -9.53
C ALA A 255 10.55 14.87 -10.15
N GLN A 256 10.94 13.72 -9.59
CA GLN A 256 11.98 12.86 -10.16
C GLN A 256 11.60 12.37 -11.56
N GLY A 257 10.31 12.16 -11.85
CA GLY A 257 9.89 11.60 -13.14
C GLY A 257 10.44 10.18 -13.41
N GLY A 258 10.94 9.50 -12.38
CA GLY A 258 11.53 8.15 -12.45
C GLY A 258 10.52 7.02 -12.24
N GLU A 259 10.97 5.78 -12.45
CA GLU A 259 10.22 4.55 -12.19
C GLU A 259 10.66 3.95 -10.85
N LEU A 260 9.70 3.54 -10.01
CA LEU A 260 9.84 2.64 -8.85
C LEU A 260 11.28 2.46 -8.29
N GLY A 261 11.81 3.50 -7.64
CA GLY A 261 13.04 3.44 -6.85
C GLY A 261 14.33 3.87 -7.54
N GLU A 262 14.30 4.35 -8.79
CA GLU A 262 15.48 4.97 -9.40
C GLU A 262 15.70 6.41 -8.86
N VAL A 263 16.86 6.68 -8.25
CA VAL A 263 17.27 8.02 -7.76
C VAL A 263 17.76 8.89 -8.92
N THR A 264 16.90 9.13 -9.92
CA THR A 264 17.26 9.96 -11.08
C THR A 264 16.13 10.93 -11.42
N TRP A 265 16.47 12.22 -11.54
CA TRP A 265 15.54 13.30 -11.86
C TRP A 265 15.51 13.53 -13.37
N TYR A 266 14.45 13.04 -14.03
CA TYR A 266 14.26 13.14 -15.47
C TYR A 266 13.24 14.20 -15.89
N PHE A 267 12.66 14.93 -14.93
CA PHE A 267 11.77 16.04 -15.27
C PHE A 267 12.55 17.15 -16.00
N GLN A 268 12.09 17.49 -17.21
CA GLN A 268 12.71 18.47 -18.10
C GLN A 268 11.60 19.36 -18.70
N GLY A 269 11.87 20.65 -18.90
CA GLY A 269 10.96 21.58 -19.58
C GLY A 269 10.00 22.36 -18.66
N ARG A 270 8.87 22.84 -19.21
CA ARG A 270 7.83 23.63 -18.52
C ARG A 270 8.28 24.96 -17.91
N ARG A 271 9.24 25.62 -18.56
CA ARG A 271 9.81 26.92 -18.13
C ARG A 271 8.76 28.03 -18.13
N THR A 272 7.96 28.12 -19.20
CA THR A 272 6.90 29.14 -19.33
C THR A 272 5.85 29.01 -18.24
N GLU A 273 5.42 27.79 -17.93
CA GLU A 273 4.43 27.54 -16.89
C GLU A 273 5.00 27.77 -15.49
N SER A 274 6.28 27.43 -15.27
CA SER A 274 7.01 27.76 -14.04
C SER A 274 7.13 29.28 -13.82
N GLU A 275 7.42 30.05 -14.89
CA GLU A 275 7.44 31.52 -14.87
C GLU A 275 6.08 32.11 -14.56
N ARG A 276 5.01 31.57 -15.15
CA ARG A 276 3.63 32.01 -14.88
C ARG A 276 3.22 31.77 -13.43
N ILE A 277 3.51 30.57 -12.90
CA ILE A 277 3.23 30.25 -11.48
C ILE A 277 4.04 31.18 -10.56
N THR A 278 5.33 31.37 -10.85
CA THR A 278 6.19 32.27 -10.07
C THR A 278 5.73 33.72 -10.11
N THR A 279 5.30 34.20 -11.28
CA THR A 279 4.73 35.54 -11.46
C THR A 279 3.44 35.68 -10.67
N TRP A 280 2.52 34.72 -10.77
CA TRP A 280 1.27 34.74 -10.03
C TRP A 280 1.50 34.79 -8.52
N LEU A 281 2.45 34.00 -8.00
CA LEU A 281 2.86 34.02 -6.59
C LEU A 281 3.45 35.37 -6.18
N ALA A 282 4.16 36.07 -7.08
CA ALA A 282 4.77 37.36 -6.79
C ALA A 282 3.77 38.53 -6.86
N THR A 283 2.72 38.43 -7.68
CA THR A 283 1.78 39.53 -7.93
C THR A 283 0.51 39.48 -7.09
N ASN A 284 0.15 38.31 -6.56
CA ASN A 284 -1.07 38.13 -5.77
C ASN A 284 -0.70 37.81 -4.32
N ASP A 285 -1.39 38.45 -3.37
CA ASP A 285 -1.27 38.22 -1.93
C ASP A 285 -2.30 37.22 -1.40
N HIS A 286 -3.38 36.96 -2.15
CA HIS A 286 -4.37 35.92 -1.91
C HIS A 286 -4.95 35.40 -3.23
N GLY A 287 -5.73 34.31 -3.18
CA GLY A 287 -6.43 33.77 -4.35
C GLY A 287 -6.12 32.30 -4.65
N LEU A 288 -6.81 31.75 -5.63
CA LEU A 288 -6.67 30.36 -6.08
C LEU A 288 -6.19 30.29 -7.54
N LEU A 289 -5.12 29.55 -7.79
CA LEU A 289 -4.59 29.22 -9.11
C LEU A 289 -4.80 27.74 -9.43
N ALA A 290 -5.53 27.45 -10.51
CA ALA A 290 -5.70 26.08 -10.99
C ALA A 290 -4.65 25.73 -12.06
N VAL A 291 -3.95 24.62 -11.90
CA VAL A 291 -3.07 24.02 -12.91
C VAL A 291 -3.79 22.79 -13.47
N THR A 292 -4.23 22.91 -14.73
CA THR A 292 -5.08 21.91 -15.40
C THR A 292 -4.43 21.35 -16.65
N GLY A 293 -4.86 20.18 -17.10
CA GLY A 293 -4.26 19.50 -18.25
C GLY A 293 -4.71 18.05 -18.37
N ALA A 294 -4.60 17.48 -19.57
CA ALA A 294 -4.97 16.09 -19.84
C ALA A 294 -4.21 15.09 -18.95
N ALA A 295 -4.69 13.86 -18.86
CA ALA A 295 -3.98 12.80 -18.17
C ALA A 295 -2.60 12.56 -18.81
N GLY A 296 -1.56 12.45 -17.97
CA GLY A 296 -0.18 12.33 -18.45
C GLY A 296 0.47 13.64 -18.93
N SER A 297 -0.19 14.80 -18.87
CA SER A 297 0.39 16.10 -19.29
C SER A 297 1.56 16.60 -18.43
N GLY A 298 1.80 15.97 -17.27
CA GLY A 298 2.92 16.30 -16.37
C GLY A 298 2.61 17.31 -15.26
N LYS A 299 1.33 17.53 -14.90
CA LYS A 299 0.90 18.44 -13.82
C LYS A 299 1.64 18.21 -12.49
N SER A 300 1.53 17.00 -11.94
CA SER A 300 2.16 16.62 -10.68
C SER A 300 3.69 16.74 -10.74
N ALA A 301 4.29 16.45 -11.89
CA ALA A 301 5.72 16.55 -12.09
C ALA A 301 6.19 18.02 -12.13
N LEU A 302 5.42 18.92 -12.78
CA LEU A 302 5.68 20.36 -12.74
C LEU A 302 5.57 20.92 -11.32
N LEU A 303 4.47 20.61 -10.62
CA LEU A 303 4.25 21.10 -9.25
C LEU A 303 5.30 20.55 -8.28
N GLY A 304 5.63 19.26 -8.38
CA GLY A 304 6.72 18.66 -7.61
C GLY A 304 8.08 19.27 -7.92
N ASN A 305 8.39 19.53 -9.19
CA ASN A 305 9.66 20.15 -9.57
C ASN A 305 9.78 21.59 -9.05
N LEU A 306 8.69 22.37 -9.11
CA LEU A 306 8.64 23.71 -8.52
C LEU A 306 8.86 23.64 -7.00
N LEU A 307 8.15 22.75 -6.32
CA LEU A 307 8.26 22.56 -4.87
C LEU A 307 9.70 22.21 -4.46
N ALA A 308 10.32 21.23 -5.14
CA ALA A 308 11.71 20.86 -4.88
C ALA A 308 12.67 22.05 -5.04
N HIS A 309 12.42 22.93 -6.02
CA HIS A 309 13.20 24.15 -6.22
C HIS A 309 12.91 25.25 -5.20
N THR A 310 11.84 25.21 -4.43
CA THR A 310 11.62 26.15 -3.32
C THR A 310 12.33 25.74 -2.04
N ARG A 311 12.71 24.46 -1.89
CA ARG A 311 13.42 23.93 -0.72
C ARG A 311 14.93 24.16 -0.89
N PRO A 312 15.58 25.10 -0.17
CA PRO A 312 16.93 25.55 -0.52
C PRO A 312 17.99 24.48 -0.34
N GLN A 313 17.88 23.71 0.74
CA GLN A 313 18.77 22.59 1.02
C GLN A 313 18.61 21.50 -0.06
N LEU A 314 17.38 21.14 -0.39
CA LEU A 314 17.11 20.09 -1.37
C LEU A 314 17.61 20.49 -2.76
N ARG A 315 17.26 21.71 -3.19
CA ARG A 315 17.75 22.31 -4.42
C ARG A 315 19.28 22.30 -4.48
N SER A 316 19.95 22.74 -3.41
CA SER A 316 21.42 22.81 -3.36
C SER A 316 22.06 21.45 -3.58
N VAL A 317 21.55 20.42 -2.90
CA VAL A 317 22.09 19.06 -3.02
C VAL A 317 21.83 18.52 -4.43
N LEU A 318 20.59 18.60 -4.91
CA LEU A 318 20.21 18.10 -6.22
C LEU A 318 20.96 18.80 -7.38
N THR A 319 21.16 20.12 -7.32
CA THR A 319 21.92 20.87 -8.35
C THR A 319 23.41 20.52 -8.31
N ARG A 320 24.01 20.38 -7.12
CA ARG A 320 25.44 20.06 -6.96
C ARG A 320 25.78 18.69 -7.58
N HIS A 321 24.87 17.74 -7.48
CA HIS A 321 25.03 16.40 -8.05
C HIS A 321 24.50 16.28 -9.49
N GLY A 322 24.14 17.40 -10.12
CA GLY A 322 23.66 17.43 -11.51
C GLY A 322 22.33 16.68 -11.71
N LEU A 323 21.58 16.44 -10.64
CA LEU A 323 20.31 15.70 -10.70
C LEU A 323 19.18 16.59 -11.22
N ILE A 324 19.14 17.88 -10.89
CA ILE A 324 18.15 18.83 -11.42
C ILE A 324 18.80 19.94 -12.23
N THR A 325 18.07 20.44 -13.24
CA THR A 325 18.45 21.68 -13.94
C THR A 325 17.96 22.87 -13.14
N GLU A 326 18.85 23.76 -12.71
CA GLU A 326 18.48 24.93 -11.91
C GLU A 326 17.55 25.89 -12.70
N LEU A 327 16.41 26.22 -12.09
CA LEU A 327 15.48 27.22 -12.62
C LEU A 327 16.06 28.64 -12.48
N THR A 328 15.81 29.50 -13.48
CA THR A 328 16.20 30.92 -13.42
C THR A 328 15.43 31.66 -12.31
N ARG A 329 15.89 32.85 -11.90
CA ARG A 329 15.17 33.68 -10.91
C ARG A 329 13.74 34.02 -11.31
N GLN A 330 13.43 34.05 -12.60
CA GLN A 330 12.07 34.31 -13.10
C GLN A 330 11.18 33.06 -13.06
N GLN A 331 11.79 31.87 -13.10
CA GLN A 331 11.11 30.57 -13.09
C GLN A 331 10.93 30.00 -11.68
N ARG A 332 11.72 30.46 -10.73
CA ARG A 332 11.82 29.89 -9.38
C ARG A 332 11.03 30.75 -8.38
N PRO A 333 10.00 30.19 -7.72
CA PRO A 333 9.36 30.85 -6.61
C PRO A 333 10.35 31.13 -5.47
N GLN A 334 9.96 32.01 -4.54
CA GLN A 334 10.81 32.29 -3.38
C GLN A 334 11.04 31.03 -2.53
N ASP A 335 12.16 31.02 -1.84
CA ASP A 335 12.54 29.90 -0.97
C ASP A 335 11.47 29.68 0.12
N ASN A 336 11.06 28.44 0.32
CA ASN A 336 10.01 28.02 1.25
C ASN A 336 8.66 28.72 1.06
N THR A 337 8.30 29.04 -0.20
CA THR A 337 7.01 29.69 -0.51
C THR A 337 5.80 28.86 -0.05
N PHE A 338 5.86 27.53 -0.14
CA PHE A 338 4.76 26.62 0.17
C PHE A 338 4.76 26.22 1.65
N THR A 339 3.70 26.60 2.36
CA THR A 339 3.54 26.34 3.80
C THR A 339 2.84 25.02 4.07
N VAL A 340 1.85 24.67 3.23
CA VAL A 340 1.08 23.43 3.32
C VAL A 340 1.12 22.72 1.97
N VAL A 341 1.37 21.42 1.96
CA VAL A 341 1.49 20.61 0.75
C VAL A 341 0.62 19.36 0.88
N LEU A 342 -0.34 19.18 -0.03
CA LEU A 342 -1.34 18.12 0.05
C LEU A 342 -1.35 17.25 -1.21
N HIS A 343 -1.37 15.93 -1.00
CA HIS A 343 -1.70 14.97 -2.04
C HIS A 343 -3.12 14.43 -1.82
N LEU A 344 -4.05 14.72 -2.75
CA LEU A 344 -5.48 14.50 -2.53
C LEU A 344 -6.00 13.12 -2.97
N THR A 345 -5.19 12.29 -3.64
CA THR A 345 -5.65 11.00 -4.17
C THR A 345 -6.20 10.10 -3.07
N GLY A 346 -7.49 9.76 -3.22
CA GLY A 346 -8.22 8.92 -2.29
C GLY A 346 -8.41 9.49 -0.89
N LEU A 347 -8.18 10.80 -0.70
CA LEU A 347 -8.59 11.50 0.51
C LEU A 347 -10.05 11.93 0.39
N SER A 348 -10.80 11.81 1.48
CA SER A 348 -12.09 12.50 1.64
C SER A 348 -11.88 13.96 2.07
N THR A 349 -12.93 14.78 2.03
CA THR A 349 -12.91 16.15 2.57
C THR A 349 -12.45 16.18 4.04
N GLN A 350 -12.84 15.20 4.85
CA GLN A 350 -12.43 15.12 6.25
C GLN A 350 -10.94 14.78 6.38
N ASP A 351 -10.42 13.86 5.56
CA ASP A 351 -8.99 13.51 5.58
C ASP A 351 -8.13 14.70 5.13
N ALA A 352 -8.56 15.42 4.09
CA ALA A 352 -7.87 16.62 3.61
C ALA A 352 -7.85 17.72 4.69
N LEU A 353 -8.96 17.92 5.42
CA LEU A 353 -9.02 18.86 6.54
C LEU A 353 -8.07 18.47 7.67
N ALA A 354 -8.09 17.20 8.08
CA ALA A 354 -7.20 16.68 9.12
C ALA A 354 -5.73 16.83 8.72
N ARG A 355 -5.41 16.65 7.43
CA ARG A 355 -4.05 16.80 6.91
C ARG A 355 -3.55 18.24 6.99
N ILE A 356 -4.37 19.22 6.58
CA ILE A 356 -4.02 20.65 6.70
C ILE A 356 -3.83 21.03 8.18
N ALA A 357 -4.72 20.58 9.06
CA ALA A 357 -4.63 20.85 10.49
C ALA A 357 -3.34 20.28 11.09
N ALA A 358 -2.97 19.05 10.72
CA ALA A 358 -1.73 18.41 11.15
C ALA A 358 -0.47 19.17 10.67
N GLU A 359 -0.43 19.60 9.40
CA GLU A 359 0.71 20.36 8.87
C GLU A 359 0.87 21.74 9.52
N LEU A 360 -0.26 22.36 9.89
CA LEU A 360 -0.26 23.63 10.60
C LEU A 360 -0.07 23.47 12.11
N ILE A 361 0.05 22.24 12.63
CA ILE A 361 0.18 21.94 14.06
C ILE A 361 -0.96 22.64 14.83
N LEU A 362 -2.19 22.36 14.39
CA LEU A 362 -3.41 22.78 15.09
C LEU A 362 -3.81 21.70 16.09
N ASP A 363 -4.34 22.12 17.24
CA ASP A 363 -4.95 21.20 18.20
C ASP A 363 -6.14 20.47 17.54
N ASP A 364 -6.31 19.20 17.86
CA ASP A 364 -7.34 18.32 17.27
C ASP A 364 -8.73 18.99 17.41
N PRO A 365 -9.57 19.05 16.35
CA PRO A 365 -10.91 19.59 16.46
C PRO A 365 -11.69 18.83 17.54
N TYR A 366 -12.42 19.55 18.40
CA TYR A 366 -13.22 18.94 19.46
C TYR A 366 -14.08 17.79 18.92
N PRO A 367 -14.05 16.58 19.53
CA PRO A 367 -14.86 15.47 19.05
C PRO A 367 -16.36 15.81 19.15
N GLY A 368 -17.09 15.67 18.03
CA GLY A 368 -18.55 15.81 17.98
C GLY A 368 -19.11 17.01 17.21
N ILE A 369 -18.28 17.80 16.52
CA ILE A 369 -18.74 18.87 15.62
C ILE A 369 -18.92 18.38 14.18
N THR A 370 -19.75 19.06 13.39
CA THR A 370 -20.02 18.70 11.99
C THR A 370 -18.82 19.03 11.07
N LEU A 371 -18.76 18.41 9.89
CA LEU A 371 -17.72 18.71 8.88
C LEU A 371 -17.70 20.20 8.48
N THR A 372 -18.86 20.84 8.38
CA THR A 372 -18.94 22.28 8.01
C THR A 372 -18.34 23.15 9.12
N GLU A 373 -18.65 22.87 10.38
CA GLU A 373 -18.08 23.59 11.54
C GLU A 373 -16.58 23.36 11.65
N SER A 374 -16.11 22.13 11.40
CA SER A 374 -14.68 21.81 11.34
C SER A 374 -13.97 22.64 10.26
N ILE A 375 -14.57 22.77 9.06
CA ILE A 375 -14.03 23.59 7.97
C ILE A 375 -13.99 25.07 8.39
N ASP A 376 -15.06 25.60 8.99
CA ASP A 376 -15.13 27.00 9.42
C ASP A 376 -14.09 27.32 10.49
N GLN A 377 -13.85 26.40 11.43
CA GLN A 377 -12.79 26.53 12.42
C GLN A 377 -11.42 26.55 11.76
N LEU A 378 -11.14 25.61 10.85
CA LEU A 378 -9.88 25.59 10.11
C LEU A 378 -9.66 26.90 9.33
N LEU A 379 -10.69 27.40 8.63
CA LEU A 379 -10.60 28.65 7.89
C LEU A 379 -10.26 29.84 8.80
N ALA A 380 -10.86 29.90 9.99
CA ALA A 380 -10.53 30.92 10.99
C ALA A 380 -9.07 30.80 11.46
N GLU A 381 -8.58 29.59 11.74
CA GLU A 381 -7.18 29.36 12.11
C GLU A 381 -6.19 29.77 11.01
N VAL A 382 -6.49 29.39 9.77
CA VAL A 382 -5.67 29.72 8.60
C VAL A 382 -5.64 31.24 8.39
N ALA A 383 -6.78 31.92 8.51
CA ALA A 383 -6.85 33.38 8.40
C ALA A 383 -6.00 34.09 9.46
N ARG A 384 -5.93 33.56 10.69
CA ARG A 384 -5.08 34.11 11.77
C ARG A 384 -3.59 33.92 11.52
N ARG A 385 -3.20 32.94 10.70
CA ARG A 385 -1.81 32.57 10.43
C ARG A 385 -1.31 33.08 9.07
N ALA A 386 -2.15 33.76 8.29
CA ALA A 386 -1.75 34.41 7.06
C ALA A 386 -0.54 35.37 7.28
N PRO A 387 0.39 35.50 6.31
CA PRO A 387 0.31 34.99 4.95
C PRO A 387 0.74 33.51 4.82
N LEU A 388 0.00 32.74 4.01
CA LEU A 388 0.23 31.31 3.80
C LEU A 388 0.07 30.94 2.31
N THR A 389 0.82 29.94 1.86
CA THR A 389 0.62 29.35 0.52
C THR A 389 0.36 27.84 0.65
N ILE A 390 -0.75 27.39 0.08
CA ILE A 390 -1.17 25.98 0.07
C ILE A 390 -0.98 25.42 -1.35
N LEU A 391 -0.30 24.28 -1.47
CA LEU A 391 -0.16 23.53 -2.71
C LEU A 391 -0.91 22.21 -2.58
N ALA A 392 -1.89 21.95 -3.44
CA ALA A 392 -2.63 20.70 -3.48
C ALA A 392 -2.55 20.08 -4.88
N ASP A 393 -2.39 18.76 -4.97
CA ASP A 393 -2.33 18.04 -6.26
C ASP A 393 -3.28 16.83 -6.27
N ALA A 394 -3.63 16.39 -7.49
CA ALA A 394 -4.52 15.26 -7.77
C ALA A 394 -5.94 15.41 -7.20
N LEU A 395 -6.49 16.64 -7.22
CA LEU A 395 -7.87 16.89 -6.76
C LEU A 395 -8.90 16.00 -7.45
N ASP A 396 -8.72 15.69 -8.73
CA ASP A 396 -9.61 14.82 -9.51
C ASP A 396 -9.65 13.36 -9.02
N GLU A 397 -8.68 12.94 -8.19
CA GLU A 397 -8.56 11.58 -7.67
C GLU A 397 -8.99 11.47 -6.19
N ALA A 398 -9.51 12.54 -5.59
CA ALA A 398 -10.09 12.52 -4.24
C ALA A 398 -11.37 11.67 -4.18
N VAL A 399 -11.78 11.25 -2.98
CA VAL A 399 -13.02 10.48 -2.76
C VAL A 399 -14.26 11.31 -3.14
N ASP A 400 -14.25 12.59 -2.78
CA ASP A 400 -15.33 13.56 -3.01
C ASP A 400 -14.80 14.90 -3.57
N PRO A 401 -14.27 14.90 -4.81
CA PRO A 401 -13.42 15.96 -5.35
C PRO A 401 -14.13 17.32 -5.50
N LEU A 402 -15.45 17.31 -5.78
CA LEU A 402 -16.25 18.54 -5.86
C LEU A 402 -16.46 19.18 -4.47
N THR A 403 -16.59 18.36 -3.43
CA THR A 403 -16.72 18.84 -2.04
C THR A 403 -15.41 19.44 -1.58
N VAL A 404 -14.28 18.74 -1.79
CA VAL A 404 -12.93 19.26 -1.50
C VAL A 404 -12.68 20.60 -2.24
N ALA A 405 -13.04 20.67 -3.52
CA ALA A 405 -12.89 21.89 -4.32
C ALA A 405 -13.69 23.07 -3.76
N ASN A 406 -15.00 22.88 -3.56
CA ASN A 406 -15.93 23.98 -3.27
C ASN A 406 -16.04 24.32 -1.77
N ALA A 407 -16.06 23.30 -0.91
CA ALA A 407 -16.23 23.49 0.53
C ALA A 407 -14.92 23.85 1.24
N LEU A 408 -13.76 23.47 0.69
CA LEU A 408 -12.47 23.66 1.35
C LEU A 408 -11.51 24.57 0.55
N LEU A 409 -10.98 24.10 -0.57
CA LEU A 409 -9.88 24.79 -1.29
C LEU A 409 -10.28 26.18 -1.78
N ARG A 410 -11.47 26.31 -2.37
CA ARG A 410 -12.01 27.60 -2.81
C ARG A 410 -12.16 28.59 -1.67
N ARG A 411 -12.62 28.16 -0.50
CA ARG A 411 -12.82 29.03 0.66
C ARG A 411 -11.48 29.46 1.25
N LEU A 412 -10.50 28.55 1.31
CA LEU A 412 -9.13 28.89 1.70
C LEU A 412 -8.53 29.97 0.79
N GLY A 413 -8.68 29.83 -0.53
CA GLY A 413 -8.20 30.83 -1.49
C GLY A 413 -8.94 32.17 -1.45
N SER A 414 -10.08 32.26 -0.76
CA SER A 414 -10.83 33.52 -0.57
C SER A 414 -10.43 34.29 0.70
N LEU A 415 -9.56 33.72 1.54
CA LEU A 415 -9.05 34.38 2.73
C LEU A 415 -7.93 35.37 2.37
N ASP A 416 -7.96 36.54 2.99
CA ASP A 416 -6.91 37.54 2.83
C ASP A 416 -5.54 36.98 3.26
N GLY A 417 -4.52 37.20 2.44
CA GLY A 417 -3.17 36.68 2.66
C GLY A 417 -2.98 35.18 2.39
N VAL A 418 -3.98 34.45 1.87
CA VAL A 418 -3.89 33.01 1.60
C VAL A 418 -3.92 32.73 0.10
N ARG A 419 -2.86 32.08 -0.39
CA ARG A 419 -2.72 31.66 -1.78
C ARG A 419 -2.87 30.14 -1.89
N VAL A 420 -3.65 29.66 -2.85
CA VAL A 420 -3.89 28.22 -3.07
C VAL A 420 -3.53 27.86 -4.51
N ILE A 421 -2.66 26.88 -4.71
CA ILE A 421 -2.37 26.29 -6.02
C ILE A 421 -2.93 24.88 -6.06
N VAL A 422 -3.72 24.55 -7.09
CA VAL A 422 -4.38 23.24 -7.20
C VAL A 422 -4.07 22.58 -8.54
N GLY A 423 -3.45 21.40 -8.51
CA GLY A 423 -3.31 20.49 -9.65
C GLY A 423 -4.56 19.63 -9.83
N THR A 424 -5.20 19.70 -11.00
CA THR A 424 -6.48 19.00 -11.25
C THR A 424 -6.77 18.76 -12.75
N ARG A 425 -7.79 17.97 -13.07
CA ARG A 425 -8.39 17.90 -14.42
C ARG A 425 -9.50 18.94 -14.57
N ARG A 426 -10.00 19.16 -15.79
CA ARG A 426 -11.09 20.13 -15.97
C ARG A 426 -12.41 19.58 -15.45
N ASP A 427 -12.60 18.27 -15.59
CA ASP A 427 -13.82 17.58 -15.17
C ASP A 427 -13.49 16.28 -14.43
N THR A 428 -14.36 15.89 -13.49
CA THR A 428 -14.29 14.59 -12.79
C THR A 428 -14.34 13.38 -13.72
N SER A 429 -14.92 13.53 -14.92
CA SER A 429 -15.02 12.47 -15.92
C SER A 429 -13.82 12.45 -16.87
N GLU A 430 -13.00 13.51 -16.95
CA GLU A 430 -11.86 13.51 -17.87
C GLU A 430 -10.87 12.40 -17.51
N GLY A 431 -10.51 11.59 -18.50
CA GLY A 431 -9.58 10.47 -18.40
C GLY A 431 -8.65 10.44 -19.61
N PRO A 432 -7.50 9.72 -19.56
CA PRO A 432 -6.64 9.55 -20.73
C PRO A 432 -7.36 8.89 -21.92
N ASP A 433 -8.49 8.19 -21.67
CA ASP A 433 -9.30 7.48 -22.67
C ASP A 433 -10.68 8.10 -22.92
N GLN A 434 -10.99 9.24 -22.30
CA GLN A 434 -12.22 9.96 -22.58
C GLN A 434 -11.90 11.19 -23.43
N PRO A 435 -12.67 11.47 -24.49
CA PRO A 435 -12.47 12.69 -25.24
C PRO A 435 -12.56 13.88 -24.27
N PRO A 436 -11.72 14.91 -24.45
CA PRO A 436 -11.76 16.09 -23.60
C PRO A 436 -13.19 16.60 -23.48
N SER A 437 -13.70 16.64 -22.25
CA SER A 437 -15.07 17.07 -21.98
C SER A 437 -15.19 18.57 -22.27
N GLU A 438 -16.31 19.00 -22.84
CA GLU A 438 -16.64 20.43 -22.86
C GLU A 438 -17.01 20.94 -21.45
N ARG A 439 -17.39 20.02 -20.55
CA ARG A 439 -17.71 20.32 -19.15
C ARG A 439 -16.45 20.59 -18.35
N ARG A 440 -16.57 21.46 -17.35
CA ARG A 440 -15.45 21.92 -16.52
C ARG A 440 -15.81 21.90 -15.03
N ASN A 441 -16.57 20.89 -14.59
CA ASN A 441 -17.21 20.92 -13.28
C ASN A 441 -16.25 21.12 -12.10
N LEU A 442 -15.00 20.62 -12.19
CA LEU A 442 -13.97 20.81 -11.17
C LEU A 442 -13.41 22.24 -11.19
N LEU A 443 -13.16 22.81 -12.37
CA LEU A 443 -12.75 24.20 -12.47
C LEU A 443 -13.87 25.16 -12.05
N ASP A 444 -15.11 24.83 -12.40
CA ASP A 444 -16.30 25.60 -12.02
C ASP A 444 -16.56 25.53 -10.50
N ALA A 445 -16.24 24.39 -9.87
CA ALA A 445 -16.31 24.21 -8.42
C ALA A 445 -15.20 25.00 -7.70
N LEU A 446 -13.97 24.98 -8.22
CA LEU A 446 -12.83 25.73 -7.67
C LEU A 446 -13.03 27.25 -7.80
N ARG A 447 -13.61 27.72 -8.91
CA ARG A 447 -13.69 29.15 -9.27
C ARG A 447 -12.35 29.87 -9.11
N ALA A 448 -11.31 29.27 -9.66
CA ALA A 448 -9.95 29.79 -9.60
C ALA A 448 -9.88 31.23 -10.15
N ASN A 449 -9.11 32.08 -9.49
CA ASN A 449 -8.84 33.45 -9.94
C ASN A 449 -8.07 33.45 -11.26
N ASP A 450 -7.19 32.46 -11.45
CA ASP A 450 -6.43 32.26 -12.67
C ASP A 450 -6.27 30.75 -12.98
N THR A 451 -6.01 30.41 -14.23
CA THR A 451 -5.87 29.01 -14.68
C THR A 451 -4.73 28.86 -15.66
N ILE A 452 -3.83 27.90 -15.38
CA ILE A 452 -2.75 27.50 -16.28
C ILE A 452 -3.10 26.13 -16.85
N ALA A 453 -3.38 26.09 -18.15
CA ALA A 453 -3.60 24.85 -18.88
C ALA A 453 -2.26 24.34 -19.46
N LEU A 454 -1.85 23.14 -19.05
CA LEU A 454 -0.69 22.45 -19.59
C LEU A 454 -1.08 21.78 -20.91
N THR A 455 -0.34 22.11 -21.96
CA THR A 455 -0.41 21.45 -23.28
C THR A 455 0.79 20.55 -23.49
N ARG A 456 0.76 19.63 -24.44
CA ARG A 456 1.92 18.78 -24.78
C ARG A 456 3.18 19.61 -25.09
N ASP A 457 4.33 19.20 -24.55
CA ASP A 457 5.67 19.77 -24.86
C ASP A 457 6.55 18.70 -25.55
N PRO A 458 6.62 18.69 -26.89
CA PRO A 458 7.40 17.72 -27.66
C PRO A 458 8.89 17.71 -27.30
N GLN A 459 9.45 18.88 -26.97
CA GLN A 459 10.87 19.04 -26.70
C GLN A 459 11.23 18.46 -25.33
N ALA A 460 10.40 18.71 -24.32
CA ALA A 460 10.54 18.10 -22.99
C ALA A 460 10.49 16.56 -23.05
N ILE A 461 9.55 16.00 -23.82
CA ILE A 461 9.44 14.55 -24.06
C ILE A 461 10.72 14.01 -24.71
N GLY A 462 11.22 14.68 -25.75
CA GLY A 462 12.45 14.28 -26.42
C GLY A 462 13.67 14.29 -25.47
N LEU A 463 13.82 15.33 -24.64
CA LEU A 463 14.89 15.41 -23.64
C LEU A 463 14.81 14.28 -22.61
N TYR A 464 13.61 13.97 -22.12
CA TYR A 464 13.38 12.83 -21.23
C TYR A 464 13.85 11.51 -21.86
N VAL A 465 13.41 11.22 -23.10
CA VAL A 465 13.78 10.00 -23.82
C VAL A 465 15.29 9.92 -24.04
N ALA A 466 15.90 11.01 -24.51
CA ALA A 466 17.34 11.08 -24.75
C ALA A 466 18.14 10.80 -23.48
N SER A 467 17.74 11.42 -22.36
CA SER A 467 18.38 11.20 -21.06
C SER A 467 18.31 9.73 -20.64
N ARG A 468 17.12 9.13 -20.71
CA ARG A 468 16.91 7.72 -20.30
C ARG A 468 17.73 6.74 -21.12
N LEU A 469 17.69 6.87 -22.44
CA LEU A 469 18.42 5.97 -23.34
C LEU A 469 19.94 6.18 -23.23
N THR A 470 20.41 7.41 -22.98
CA THR A 470 21.83 7.69 -22.77
C THR A 470 22.36 7.04 -21.50
N THR A 471 21.59 7.06 -20.41
CA THR A 471 21.97 6.37 -19.17
C THR A 471 22.14 4.87 -19.39
N ALA A 472 21.25 4.25 -20.17
CA ALA A 472 21.26 2.80 -20.37
C ALA A 472 22.26 2.32 -21.43
N PHE A 473 22.44 3.06 -22.52
CA PHE A 473 23.20 2.61 -23.70
C PHE A 473 24.48 3.43 -23.95
N GLY A 474 24.76 4.47 -23.16
CA GLY A 474 25.79 5.46 -23.45
C GLY A 474 25.42 6.38 -24.62
N GLN A 475 26.18 7.46 -24.82
CA GLN A 475 25.86 8.46 -25.83
C GLN A 475 26.10 7.91 -27.26
N THR A 476 25.05 7.87 -28.09
CA THR A 476 25.12 7.39 -29.49
C THR A 476 24.24 8.22 -30.42
N ASN A 477 24.59 8.28 -31.71
CA ASN A 477 23.85 9.05 -32.71
C ASN A 477 22.39 8.61 -32.88
N GLY A 478 22.07 7.33 -32.62
CA GLY A 478 20.71 6.78 -32.72
C GLY A 478 19.76 7.28 -31.62
N ILE A 479 20.27 7.68 -30.45
CA ILE A 479 19.45 8.15 -29.34
C ILE A 479 18.75 9.46 -29.69
N ASN A 480 19.46 10.41 -30.30
CA ASN A 480 18.87 11.70 -30.66
C ASN A 480 17.75 11.53 -31.68
N SER A 481 17.91 10.65 -32.68
CA SER A 481 16.84 10.40 -33.65
C SER A 481 15.63 9.71 -33.01
N THR A 482 15.83 8.73 -32.12
CA THR A 482 14.74 8.08 -31.38
C THR A 482 14.01 9.05 -30.46
N ALA A 483 14.76 9.88 -29.74
CA ALA A 483 14.23 10.90 -28.84
C ALA A 483 13.38 11.95 -29.58
N ILE A 484 13.88 12.45 -30.71
CA ILE A 484 13.14 13.39 -31.56
C ILE A 484 11.84 12.73 -32.05
N ALA A 485 11.91 11.50 -32.56
CA ALA A 485 10.76 10.80 -33.12
C ALA A 485 9.64 10.55 -32.07
N ILE A 486 10.00 10.10 -30.87
CA ILE A 486 9.05 9.93 -29.76
C ILE A 486 8.52 11.30 -29.30
N GLY A 487 9.39 12.31 -29.21
CA GLY A 487 9.03 13.68 -28.87
C GLY A 487 8.00 14.30 -29.81
N ILE A 488 8.11 14.11 -31.13
CA ILE A 488 7.18 14.69 -32.11
C ILE A 488 5.90 13.87 -32.33
N SER A 489 5.83 12.62 -31.85
CA SER A 489 4.65 11.76 -32.00
C SER A 489 3.38 12.39 -31.41
N SER A 490 2.17 11.99 -31.83
CA SER A 490 0.93 12.57 -31.29
C SER A 490 0.61 12.15 -29.83
N HIS A 491 1.44 11.29 -29.24
CA HIS A 491 1.15 10.66 -27.95
C HIS A 491 1.64 11.50 -26.75
N GLU A 492 0.93 11.36 -25.61
CA GLU A 492 1.21 12.03 -24.32
C GLU A 492 2.46 11.44 -23.62
N PHE A 493 2.96 12.13 -22.58
CA PHE A 493 4.19 11.73 -21.86
C PHE A 493 4.15 10.30 -21.30
N LEU A 494 2.98 9.80 -20.91
CA LEU A 494 2.80 8.41 -20.46
C LEU A 494 3.25 7.41 -21.53
N PHE A 495 2.92 7.65 -22.80
CA PHE A 495 3.35 6.80 -23.89
C PHE A 495 4.88 6.81 -24.03
N ALA A 496 5.51 8.00 -23.98
CA ALA A 496 6.96 8.12 -24.07
C ALA A 496 7.67 7.32 -22.98
N ARG A 497 7.11 7.31 -21.76
CA ARG A 497 7.60 6.49 -20.65
C ARG A 497 7.52 4.99 -20.96
N LEU A 498 6.35 4.50 -21.37
CA LEU A 498 6.15 3.08 -21.70
C LEU A 498 7.03 2.66 -22.90
N ALA A 499 7.13 3.51 -23.91
CA ALA A 499 7.98 3.31 -25.08
C ALA A 499 9.46 3.16 -24.71
N VAL A 500 9.97 4.06 -23.85
CA VAL A 500 11.35 3.96 -23.33
C VAL A 500 11.54 2.64 -22.61
N HIS A 501 10.60 2.23 -21.76
CA HIS A 501 10.71 0.96 -21.06
C HIS A 501 10.75 -0.24 -22.02
N GLU A 502 9.91 -0.28 -23.05
CA GLU A 502 9.95 -1.36 -24.04
C GLU A 502 11.28 -1.37 -24.84
N ILE A 503 11.88 -0.21 -25.11
CA ILE A 503 13.21 -0.11 -25.72
C ILE A 503 14.29 -0.65 -24.77
N LEU A 504 14.25 -0.28 -23.48
CA LEU A 504 15.19 -0.76 -22.47
C LEU A 504 15.08 -2.28 -22.29
N ALA A 505 13.85 -2.81 -22.23
CA ALA A 505 13.59 -4.24 -22.11
C ALA A 505 14.07 -5.05 -23.34
N ALA A 506 14.10 -4.44 -24.52
CA ALA A 506 14.68 -5.05 -25.73
C ALA A 506 16.22 -5.08 -25.71
N GLY A 507 16.86 -4.31 -24.82
CA GLY A 507 18.31 -4.28 -24.65
C GLY A 507 19.11 -3.66 -25.80
N THR A 508 18.44 -3.15 -26.84
CA THR A 508 19.07 -2.51 -28.01
C THR A 508 18.22 -1.35 -28.52
N LEU A 509 18.86 -0.34 -29.12
CA LEU A 509 18.14 0.77 -29.75
C LEU A 509 17.33 0.28 -30.96
N PRO A 510 16.08 0.75 -31.15
CA PRO A 510 15.22 0.29 -32.24
C PRO A 510 15.76 0.74 -33.61
N THR A 511 15.56 -0.11 -34.62
CA THR A 511 15.73 0.30 -36.03
C THR A 511 14.66 1.32 -36.42
N ALA A 512 14.86 2.04 -37.52
CA ALA A 512 13.87 3.03 -38.00
C ALA A 512 12.48 2.41 -38.20
N THR A 513 12.41 1.18 -38.73
CA THR A 513 11.14 0.44 -38.91
C THR A 513 10.52 0.02 -37.58
N ALA A 514 11.30 -0.52 -36.65
CA ALA A 514 10.81 -0.92 -35.33
C ALA A 514 10.33 0.28 -34.49
N LEU A 515 10.95 1.44 -34.69
CA LEU A 515 10.54 2.70 -34.09
C LEU A 515 9.21 3.20 -34.68
N ASP A 516 9.03 3.12 -36.00
CA ASP A 516 7.77 3.50 -36.65
C ASP A 516 6.60 2.60 -36.20
N ASP A 517 6.82 1.29 -36.12
CA ASP A 517 5.86 0.33 -35.55
C ASP A 517 5.50 0.69 -34.10
N LEU A 518 6.49 1.07 -33.30
CA LEU A 518 6.27 1.48 -31.92
C LEU A 518 5.44 2.77 -31.84
N LEU A 519 5.73 3.76 -32.68
CA LEU A 519 5.09 5.08 -32.68
C LEU A 519 3.64 5.07 -33.21
N THR A 520 3.29 4.10 -34.04
CA THR A 520 1.91 3.89 -34.53
C THR A 520 1.03 3.13 -33.54
N THR A 521 1.64 2.54 -32.50
CA THR A 521 0.94 1.81 -31.44
C THR A 521 0.45 2.79 -30.37
N ASP A 522 -0.73 2.57 -29.80
CA ASP A 522 -1.19 3.31 -28.61
C ASP A 522 -0.69 2.65 -27.31
N HIS A 523 -1.02 3.24 -26.15
CA HIS A 523 -0.63 2.68 -24.85
C HIS A 523 -1.23 1.28 -24.59
N ARG A 524 -2.38 0.94 -25.19
CA ARG A 524 -3.00 -0.40 -25.08
C ARG A 524 -2.21 -1.44 -25.87
N GLY A 525 -1.76 -1.09 -27.08
CA GLY A 525 -0.90 -1.95 -27.89
C GLY A 525 0.49 -2.11 -27.28
N LEU A 526 1.05 -1.08 -26.63
CA LEU A 526 2.29 -1.22 -25.84
C LEU A 526 2.10 -2.22 -24.68
N PHE A 527 0.98 -2.11 -23.95
CA PHE A 527 0.68 -3.07 -22.89
C PHE A 527 0.51 -4.50 -23.44
N HIS A 528 -0.18 -4.68 -24.57
CA HIS A 528 -0.29 -5.99 -25.24
C HIS A 528 1.10 -6.57 -25.57
N ARG A 529 2.00 -5.75 -26.12
CA ARG A 529 3.40 -6.16 -26.40
C ARG A 529 4.12 -6.57 -25.12
N ALA A 530 3.98 -5.79 -24.04
CA ALA A 530 4.55 -6.12 -22.74
C ALA A 530 4.02 -7.45 -22.19
N VAL A 531 2.70 -7.67 -22.23
CA VAL A 531 2.07 -8.95 -21.80
C VAL A 531 2.62 -10.13 -22.61
N THR A 532 2.76 -9.99 -23.93
CA THR A 532 3.31 -11.04 -24.80
C THR A 532 4.76 -11.34 -24.44
N ARG A 533 5.60 -10.31 -24.32
CA ARG A 533 7.02 -10.42 -23.94
C ARG A 533 7.18 -11.08 -22.57
N LEU A 534 6.45 -10.61 -21.57
CA LEU A 534 6.50 -11.13 -20.20
C LEU A 534 6.02 -12.57 -20.13
N SER A 535 4.99 -12.95 -20.90
CA SER A 535 4.47 -14.32 -20.93
C SER A 535 5.43 -15.32 -21.57
N HIS A 536 6.23 -14.86 -22.55
CA HIS A 536 7.32 -15.68 -23.09
C HIS A 536 8.47 -15.87 -22.09
N ALA A 537 8.78 -14.85 -21.29
CA ALA A 537 9.83 -14.94 -20.27
C ALA A 537 9.39 -15.70 -19.01
N HIS A 538 8.14 -15.53 -18.60
CA HIS A 538 7.58 -16.07 -17.37
C HIS A 538 6.16 -16.63 -17.63
N PRO A 539 5.95 -17.95 -17.52
CA PRO A 539 4.62 -18.56 -17.68
C PRO A 539 3.55 -17.97 -16.72
N ALA A 540 3.97 -17.54 -15.53
CA ALA A 540 3.12 -16.90 -14.54
C ALA A 540 2.66 -15.47 -14.90
N ALA A 541 3.26 -14.82 -15.92
CA ALA A 541 2.99 -13.40 -16.19
C ALA A 541 1.54 -13.12 -16.56
N THR A 542 0.96 -13.89 -17.49
CA THR A 542 -0.44 -13.70 -17.89
C THR A 542 -1.40 -13.92 -16.71
N PRO A 543 -1.34 -15.05 -15.96
CA PRO A 543 -2.22 -15.25 -14.81
C PRO A 543 -2.08 -14.18 -13.71
N VAL A 544 -0.86 -13.72 -13.42
CA VAL A 544 -0.61 -12.67 -12.41
C VAL A 544 -1.18 -11.33 -12.86
N LEU A 545 -0.88 -10.88 -14.09
CA LEU A 545 -1.43 -9.62 -14.60
C LEU A 545 -2.96 -9.66 -14.73
N ARG A 546 -3.51 -10.82 -15.09
CA ARG A 546 -4.96 -11.05 -15.11
C ARG A 546 -5.55 -11.01 -13.70
N ALA A 547 -4.89 -11.59 -12.69
CA ALA A 547 -5.33 -11.47 -11.30
C ALA A 547 -5.40 -9.99 -10.88
N LEU A 548 -4.34 -9.20 -11.14
CA LEU A 548 -4.33 -7.76 -10.86
C LEU A 548 -5.43 -6.98 -11.60
N ALA A 549 -5.75 -7.37 -12.84
CA ALA A 549 -6.84 -6.77 -13.61
C ALA A 549 -8.22 -7.00 -12.98
N HIS A 550 -8.42 -8.14 -12.31
CA HIS A 550 -9.66 -8.49 -11.63
C HIS A 550 -9.68 -8.13 -10.13
N ALA A 551 -8.65 -7.46 -9.62
CA ALA A 551 -8.62 -6.98 -8.24
C ALA A 551 -9.86 -6.14 -7.90
N GLN A 552 -10.37 -6.27 -6.68
CA GLN A 552 -11.34 -5.34 -6.10
C GLN A 552 -10.62 -4.31 -5.23
N GLY A 553 -11.34 -3.28 -4.77
CA GLY A 553 -10.76 -2.23 -3.94
C GLY A 553 -9.63 -1.48 -4.66
N ARG A 554 -8.55 -1.22 -3.94
CA ARG A 554 -7.35 -0.53 -4.44
C ARG A 554 -6.31 -1.46 -5.05
N GLY A 555 -6.48 -2.77 -4.95
CA GLY A 555 -5.59 -3.76 -5.56
C GLY A 555 -5.55 -5.09 -4.81
N LEU A 556 -4.73 -6.02 -5.29
CA LEU A 556 -4.49 -7.32 -4.65
C LEU A 556 -3.24 -7.28 -3.75
N PRO A 557 -3.33 -7.75 -2.50
CA PRO A 557 -2.15 -7.94 -1.67
C PRO A 557 -1.40 -9.20 -2.09
N ILE A 558 -0.07 -9.16 -1.99
CA ILE A 558 0.76 -10.38 -2.02
C ILE A 558 0.78 -11.03 -0.64
N ARG A 559 0.65 -10.22 0.41
CA ARG A 559 0.53 -10.66 1.79
C ARG A 559 -0.51 -11.78 1.89
N ASP A 560 -0.15 -12.77 2.67
CA ASP A 560 -0.91 -14.01 2.81
C ASP A 560 -1.09 -14.89 1.57
N GLY A 561 -0.35 -14.62 0.49
CA GLY A 561 -0.43 -15.37 -0.77
C GLY A 561 -1.71 -15.09 -1.55
N VAL A 562 -2.42 -13.99 -1.28
CA VAL A 562 -3.72 -13.69 -1.91
C VAL A 562 -3.57 -13.48 -3.42
N CYS A 563 -2.52 -12.77 -3.86
CA CYS A 563 -2.22 -12.61 -5.29
C CYS A 563 -1.88 -13.95 -5.95
N ALA A 564 -1.03 -14.77 -5.32
CA ALA A 564 -0.66 -16.10 -5.82
C ALA A 564 -1.87 -17.05 -5.90
N LEU A 565 -2.74 -17.04 -4.89
CA LEU A 565 -4.01 -17.77 -4.86
C LEU A 565 -4.91 -17.36 -6.03
N THR A 566 -5.05 -16.05 -6.25
CA THR A 566 -5.89 -15.49 -7.31
C THR A 566 -5.32 -15.82 -8.69
N ALA A 567 -4.00 -15.69 -8.88
CA ALA A 567 -3.32 -16.04 -10.12
C ALA A 567 -3.42 -17.54 -10.40
N THR A 568 -3.25 -18.39 -9.39
CA THR A 568 -3.40 -19.85 -9.49
C THR A 568 -4.80 -20.24 -9.94
N ALA A 569 -5.84 -19.56 -9.46
CA ALA A 569 -7.21 -19.79 -9.90
C ALA A 569 -7.42 -19.54 -11.41
N LEU A 570 -6.53 -18.78 -12.04
CA LEU A 570 -6.58 -18.38 -13.45
C LEU A 570 -5.48 -19.04 -14.29
N ALA A 571 -4.69 -19.93 -13.69
CA ALA A 571 -3.60 -20.65 -14.33
C ALA A 571 -3.93 -22.15 -14.45
N SER A 572 -3.16 -22.85 -15.27
CA SER A 572 -3.19 -24.32 -15.37
C SER A 572 -2.28 -25.02 -14.35
N HIS A 573 -1.46 -24.26 -13.63
CA HIS A 573 -0.54 -24.74 -12.61
C HIS A 573 -0.60 -23.84 -11.37
N GLU A 574 -0.03 -24.31 -10.26
CA GLU A 574 0.13 -23.52 -9.05
C GLU A 574 1.18 -22.42 -9.26
N ILE A 575 0.87 -21.20 -8.84
CA ILE A 575 1.77 -20.04 -8.93
C ILE A 575 2.26 -19.71 -7.53
N SER A 576 3.57 -19.67 -7.36
CA SER A 576 4.23 -19.33 -6.09
C SER A 576 4.34 -17.81 -5.89
N ASP A 577 4.48 -17.37 -4.64
CA ASP A 577 4.73 -15.96 -4.32
C ASP A 577 6.00 -15.43 -5.00
N ALA A 578 7.04 -16.27 -5.13
CA ALA A 578 8.28 -15.90 -5.81
C ALA A 578 8.08 -15.60 -7.30
N GLU A 579 7.22 -16.36 -7.98
CA GLU A 579 6.85 -16.08 -9.37
C GLU A 579 6.05 -14.79 -9.49
N VAL A 580 5.15 -14.51 -8.53
CA VAL A 580 4.43 -13.23 -8.45
C VAL A 580 5.42 -12.08 -8.33
N HIS A 581 6.38 -12.14 -7.39
CA HIS A 581 7.41 -11.11 -7.21
C HIS A 581 8.20 -10.85 -8.50
N THR A 582 8.64 -11.94 -9.15
CA THR A 582 9.39 -11.86 -10.42
C THR A 582 8.59 -11.16 -11.52
N VAL A 583 7.31 -11.50 -11.65
CA VAL A 583 6.43 -10.86 -12.65
C VAL A 583 6.22 -9.38 -12.33
N LEU A 584 5.99 -9.03 -11.06
CA LEU A 584 5.75 -7.64 -10.66
C LEU A 584 6.97 -6.76 -10.90
N ASP A 585 8.17 -7.28 -10.67
CA ASP A 585 9.42 -6.59 -11.00
C ASP A 585 9.56 -6.37 -12.51
N ALA A 586 9.30 -7.40 -13.31
CA ALA A 586 9.38 -7.29 -14.77
C ALA A 586 8.26 -6.41 -15.37
N ALA A 587 7.13 -6.26 -14.67
CA ALA A 587 5.98 -5.46 -15.07
C ALA A 587 5.91 -4.09 -14.38
N ALA A 588 6.96 -3.67 -13.68
CA ALA A 588 7.00 -2.48 -12.84
C ALA A 588 6.35 -1.20 -13.45
N PRO A 589 6.56 -0.83 -14.73
CA PRO A 589 5.93 0.38 -15.31
C PRO A 589 4.41 0.30 -15.43
N TYR A 590 3.87 -0.91 -15.43
CA TYR A 590 2.46 -1.21 -15.65
C TYR A 590 1.71 -1.53 -14.35
N VAL A 591 2.42 -1.56 -13.22
CA VAL A 591 1.88 -1.90 -11.89
C VAL A 591 2.08 -0.71 -10.95
N LEU A 592 1.09 -0.47 -10.10
CA LEU A 592 1.10 0.56 -9.07
C LEU A 592 0.92 -0.09 -7.69
N LEU A 593 1.60 0.51 -6.70
CA LEU A 593 1.51 0.16 -5.29
C LEU A 593 0.56 1.13 -4.58
N ASP A 594 -0.33 0.59 -3.76
CA ASP A 594 -1.25 1.35 -2.93
C ASP A 594 -1.36 0.68 -1.54
N THR A 595 -2.12 1.29 -0.64
CA THR A 595 -2.45 0.72 0.67
C THR A 595 -3.95 0.64 0.87
N GLU A 596 -4.40 -0.50 1.41
CA GLU A 596 -5.80 -0.72 1.74
C GLU A 596 -5.90 -1.64 2.95
N HIS A 597 -6.73 -1.27 3.93
CA HIS A 597 -6.93 -2.04 5.17
C HIS A 597 -5.61 -2.42 5.89
N GLY A 598 -4.61 -1.54 5.88
CA GLY A 598 -3.34 -1.74 6.58
C GLY A 598 -2.35 -2.67 5.87
N GLN A 599 -2.54 -2.99 4.60
CA GLN A 599 -1.61 -3.79 3.81
C GLN A 599 -1.27 -3.17 2.45
N THR A 600 -0.08 -3.48 1.95
CA THR A 600 0.35 -3.11 0.59
C THR A 600 -0.46 -3.91 -0.43
N VAL A 601 -1.03 -3.22 -1.41
CA VAL A 601 -1.79 -3.82 -2.50
C VAL A 601 -1.22 -3.39 -3.85
N HIS A 602 -1.34 -4.28 -4.84
CA HIS A 602 -0.82 -4.08 -6.19
C HIS A 602 -2.00 -4.03 -7.16
N ARG A 603 -1.95 -3.10 -8.12
CA ARG A 603 -2.93 -3.04 -9.20
C ARG A 603 -2.27 -2.63 -10.50
N LEU A 604 -2.94 -2.89 -11.62
CA LEU A 604 -2.51 -2.30 -12.88
C LEU A 604 -2.58 -0.78 -12.80
N ALA A 605 -1.54 -0.12 -13.30
CA ALA A 605 -1.36 1.32 -13.22
C ALA A 605 -2.48 2.10 -13.94
N HIS A 606 -3.14 1.45 -14.92
CA HIS A 606 -4.22 2.05 -15.68
C HIS A 606 -5.40 1.11 -15.90
N ARG A 607 -6.62 1.65 -15.87
CA ARG A 607 -7.85 0.87 -16.07
C ARG A 607 -7.90 0.20 -17.45
N THR A 608 -7.35 0.82 -18.48
CA THR A 608 -7.30 0.23 -19.84
C THR A 608 -6.40 -1.00 -19.94
N PHE A 609 -5.42 -1.13 -19.05
CA PHE A 609 -4.64 -2.37 -18.95
C PHE A 609 -5.49 -3.49 -18.35
N ALA A 610 -6.40 -3.18 -17.41
CA ALA A 610 -7.35 -4.17 -16.93
C ALA A 610 -8.36 -4.57 -18.02
N GLU A 611 -8.78 -3.63 -18.86
CA GLU A 611 -9.66 -3.91 -20.02
C GLU A 611 -9.03 -4.84 -21.07
N HIS A 612 -7.71 -4.99 -21.08
CA HIS A 612 -7.05 -6.03 -21.88
C HIS A 612 -7.53 -7.44 -21.50
N PHE A 613 -7.89 -7.65 -20.24
CA PHE A 613 -8.35 -8.93 -19.70
C PHE A 613 -9.88 -8.93 -19.54
N THR A 614 -10.60 -9.09 -20.66
CA THR A 614 -12.08 -9.02 -20.69
C THR A 614 -12.78 -10.30 -20.24
N ALA A 615 -12.08 -11.43 -20.20
CA ALA A 615 -12.67 -12.73 -19.86
C ALA A 615 -13.01 -12.80 -18.37
N ASP A 616 -14.29 -13.03 -18.05
CA ASP A 616 -14.73 -13.17 -16.67
C ASP A 616 -13.93 -14.26 -15.93
N ALA A 617 -13.36 -13.85 -14.81
CA ALA A 617 -12.47 -14.63 -13.96
C ALA A 617 -13.07 -14.82 -12.56
N HIS A 618 -14.13 -14.07 -12.23
CA HIS A 618 -14.59 -13.94 -10.87
C HIS A 618 -15.14 -15.24 -10.31
N GLN A 619 -15.78 -16.08 -11.12
CA GLN A 619 -16.27 -17.39 -10.69
C GLN A 619 -15.12 -18.30 -10.18
N ALA A 620 -14.00 -18.35 -10.89
CA ALA A 620 -12.84 -19.14 -10.50
C ALA A 620 -12.16 -18.57 -9.26
N ILE A 621 -12.04 -17.24 -9.19
CA ILE A 621 -11.47 -16.53 -8.04
C ILE A 621 -12.28 -16.81 -6.76
N VAL A 622 -13.61 -16.69 -6.81
CA VAL A 622 -14.48 -16.96 -5.66
C VAL A 622 -14.33 -18.39 -5.19
N ALA A 623 -14.27 -19.36 -6.11
CA ALA A 623 -14.08 -20.76 -5.75
C ALA A 623 -12.76 -21.02 -5.03
N ALA A 624 -11.66 -20.46 -5.55
CA ALA A 624 -10.33 -20.59 -4.94
C ALA A 624 -10.27 -19.93 -3.56
N MET A 625 -10.76 -18.70 -3.42
CA MET A 625 -10.79 -17.97 -2.15
C MET A 625 -11.68 -18.63 -1.09
N THR A 626 -12.85 -19.13 -1.50
CA THR A 626 -13.77 -19.84 -0.60
C THR A 626 -13.13 -21.13 -0.10
N LYS A 627 -12.51 -21.91 -0.99
CA LYS A 627 -11.78 -23.14 -0.64
C LYS A 627 -10.63 -22.84 0.32
N HIS A 628 -9.82 -21.83 0.03
CA HIS A 628 -8.69 -21.43 0.87
C HIS A 628 -9.12 -21.07 2.30
N LEU A 629 -10.22 -20.33 2.45
CA LEU A 629 -10.76 -20.02 3.77
C LEU A 629 -11.33 -21.27 4.46
N ALA A 630 -12.04 -22.13 3.74
CA ALA A 630 -12.64 -23.35 4.31
C ALA A 630 -11.59 -24.33 4.87
N GLU A 631 -10.42 -24.45 4.22
CA GLU A 631 -9.35 -25.37 4.64
C GLU A 631 -8.54 -24.88 5.85
N ALA A 632 -8.68 -23.60 6.24
CA ALA A 632 -7.94 -23.00 7.36
C ALA A 632 -8.87 -22.24 8.33
N PRO A 633 -9.76 -22.94 9.07
CA PRO A 633 -10.80 -22.31 9.90
C PRO A 633 -10.25 -21.53 11.11
N GLY A 634 -9.10 -21.91 11.66
CA GLY A 634 -8.50 -21.27 12.84
C GLY A 634 -7.60 -20.05 12.56
N ARG A 635 -7.42 -19.68 11.28
CA ARG A 635 -6.54 -18.57 10.88
C ARG A 635 -7.34 -17.29 10.69
N LEU A 636 -6.83 -16.15 11.13
CA LEU A 636 -7.43 -14.85 10.80
C LEU A 636 -7.45 -14.69 9.26
N ALA A 637 -8.62 -14.33 8.71
CA ALA A 637 -8.74 -14.10 7.26
C ALA A 637 -7.98 -12.82 6.87
N ASN A 638 -7.23 -12.87 5.77
CA ASN A 638 -6.58 -11.68 5.24
C ASN A 638 -7.63 -10.57 4.98
N PRO A 639 -7.34 -9.29 5.27
CA PRO A 639 -8.31 -8.20 5.10
C PRO A 639 -8.93 -8.12 3.71
N TYR A 640 -8.16 -8.41 2.64
CA TYR A 640 -8.69 -8.41 1.28
C TYR A 640 -9.78 -9.48 1.12
N LEU A 641 -9.53 -10.72 1.57
CA LEU A 641 -10.53 -11.79 1.50
C LEU A 641 -11.77 -11.43 2.33
N ARG A 642 -11.57 -10.85 3.52
CA ARG A 642 -12.65 -10.44 4.43
C ARG A 642 -13.59 -9.41 3.79
N HIS A 643 -13.04 -8.42 3.09
CA HIS A 643 -13.81 -7.29 2.57
C HIS A 643 -14.23 -7.42 1.10
N HIS A 644 -13.51 -8.21 0.29
CA HIS A 644 -13.67 -8.20 -1.18
C HIS A 644 -14.12 -9.55 -1.79
N LEU A 645 -14.16 -10.64 -1.03
CA LEU A 645 -14.64 -11.93 -1.55
C LEU A 645 -16.11 -11.86 -2.02
N SER A 646 -16.97 -11.17 -1.28
CA SER A 646 -18.37 -10.95 -1.69
C SER A 646 -18.48 -10.09 -2.96
N GLY A 647 -17.58 -9.13 -3.15
CA GLY A 647 -17.55 -8.29 -4.35
C GLY A 647 -17.20 -9.10 -5.59
N HIS A 648 -16.26 -10.05 -5.47
CA HIS A 648 -16.00 -11.02 -6.53
C HIS A 648 -17.22 -11.91 -6.81
N ALA A 649 -17.94 -12.38 -5.78
CA ALA A 649 -19.17 -13.14 -5.98
C ALA A 649 -20.26 -12.32 -6.68
N GLY A 650 -20.39 -11.04 -6.34
CA GLY A 650 -21.29 -10.12 -7.00
C GLY A 650 -21.00 -9.92 -8.49
N LYS A 651 -19.72 -9.87 -8.88
CA LYS A 651 -19.32 -9.79 -10.29
C LYS A 651 -19.46 -11.11 -11.05
N ALA A 652 -19.29 -12.25 -10.37
CA ALA A 652 -19.45 -13.58 -10.96
C ALA A 652 -20.93 -14.01 -11.14
N GLY A 653 -21.84 -13.48 -10.32
CA GLY A 653 -23.27 -13.73 -10.42
C GLY A 653 -23.78 -14.87 -9.53
N GLU A 654 -24.96 -15.40 -9.89
CA GLU A 654 -25.77 -16.29 -9.01
C GLU A 654 -25.00 -17.51 -8.48
N GLN A 655 -24.24 -18.20 -9.34
CA GLN A 655 -23.55 -19.43 -8.95
C GLN A 655 -22.46 -19.19 -7.90
N ALA A 656 -21.79 -18.03 -7.93
CA ALA A 656 -20.82 -17.65 -6.92
C ALA A 656 -21.49 -17.36 -5.56
N TRP A 657 -22.65 -16.70 -5.57
CA TRP A 657 -23.44 -16.51 -4.35
C TRP A 657 -23.91 -17.84 -3.76
N ILE A 658 -24.39 -18.78 -4.59
CA ILE A 658 -24.75 -20.13 -4.15
C ILE A 658 -23.54 -20.84 -3.54
N LEU A 659 -22.36 -20.73 -4.16
CA LEU A 659 -21.13 -21.32 -3.64
C LEU A 659 -20.77 -20.78 -2.26
N LEU A 660 -20.79 -19.45 -2.08
CA LEU A 660 -20.56 -18.83 -0.77
C LEU A 660 -21.62 -19.25 0.26
N GLY A 661 -22.89 -19.29 -0.15
CA GLY A 661 -24.00 -19.71 0.70
C GLY A 661 -23.90 -21.15 1.21
N ARG A 662 -23.17 -22.03 0.51
CA ARG A 662 -22.88 -23.40 0.95
C ARG A 662 -21.73 -23.50 1.96
N HIS A 663 -21.01 -22.40 2.21
CA HIS A 663 -19.89 -22.32 3.14
C HIS A 663 -20.18 -21.29 4.25
N PRO A 664 -21.17 -21.53 5.12
CA PRO A 664 -21.55 -20.57 6.18
C PRO A 664 -20.40 -20.20 7.11
N HIS A 665 -19.50 -21.13 7.42
CA HIS A 665 -18.29 -20.86 8.22
C HIS A 665 -17.28 -19.93 7.53
N VAL A 666 -17.28 -19.85 6.19
CA VAL A 666 -16.52 -18.84 5.45
C VAL A 666 -17.21 -17.48 5.58
N LEU A 667 -18.54 -17.44 5.40
CA LEU A 667 -19.34 -16.21 5.54
C LEU A 667 -19.18 -15.55 6.92
N ASP A 668 -19.15 -16.35 7.99
CA ASP A 668 -18.98 -15.85 9.37
C ASP A 668 -17.63 -15.15 9.61
N ARG A 669 -16.65 -15.38 8.71
CA ARG A 669 -15.32 -14.75 8.74
C ARG A 669 -15.20 -13.53 7.82
N LEU A 670 -16.18 -13.30 6.95
CA LEU A 670 -16.20 -12.12 6.09
C LEU A 670 -16.72 -10.90 6.85
N ASP A 671 -16.50 -9.72 6.28
CA ASP A 671 -17.11 -8.50 6.79
C ASP A 671 -18.62 -8.49 6.45
N PRO A 672 -19.52 -8.49 7.46
CA PRO A 672 -20.95 -8.57 7.20
C PRO A 672 -21.47 -7.38 6.39
N ALA A 673 -20.87 -6.19 6.54
CA ALA A 673 -21.30 -4.99 5.82
C ALA A 673 -20.92 -5.08 4.32
N SER A 674 -19.71 -5.55 3.99
CA SER A 674 -19.30 -5.87 2.61
C SER A 674 -20.25 -6.88 1.97
N VAL A 675 -20.47 -8.03 2.63
CA VAL A 675 -21.35 -9.10 2.10
C VAL A 675 -22.75 -8.57 1.84
N THR A 676 -23.29 -7.79 2.78
CA THR A 676 -24.62 -7.20 2.65
C THR A 676 -24.65 -6.25 1.46
N THR A 677 -23.69 -5.32 1.35
CA THR A 677 -23.59 -4.33 0.26
C THR A 677 -23.52 -4.98 -1.11
N ASP A 678 -22.65 -5.95 -1.28
CA ASP A 678 -22.47 -6.63 -2.56
C ASP A 678 -23.70 -7.44 -2.93
N ALA A 679 -24.31 -8.15 -1.97
CA ALA A 679 -25.53 -8.91 -2.20
C ALA A 679 -26.71 -8.01 -2.56
N TRP A 680 -26.87 -6.84 -1.91
CA TRP A 680 -27.91 -5.88 -2.27
C TRP A 680 -27.74 -5.33 -3.68
N ARG A 681 -26.51 -5.01 -4.09
CA ARG A 681 -26.22 -4.47 -5.42
C ARG A 681 -26.41 -5.50 -6.54
N THR A 682 -26.01 -6.74 -6.29
CA THR A 682 -25.77 -7.72 -7.37
C THR A 682 -26.69 -8.93 -7.36
N ALA A 683 -27.32 -9.26 -6.23
CA ALA A 683 -28.13 -10.48 -6.09
C ALA A 683 -29.57 -10.20 -5.69
N PHE A 684 -29.81 -9.30 -4.72
CA PHE A 684 -31.15 -9.00 -4.23
C PHE A 684 -32.06 -8.48 -5.34
N GLY A 685 -33.27 -9.06 -5.44
CA GLY A 685 -34.25 -8.72 -6.48
C GLY A 685 -33.90 -9.21 -7.89
N ARG A 686 -32.70 -9.77 -8.10
CA ARG A 686 -32.25 -10.31 -9.39
C ARG A 686 -32.36 -11.82 -9.42
N HIS A 687 -31.89 -12.49 -8.36
CA HIS A 687 -31.86 -13.95 -8.23
C HIS A 687 -32.26 -14.37 -6.79
N PRO A 688 -32.69 -15.63 -6.56
CA PRO A 688 -32.96 -16.12 -5.21
C PRO A 688 -31.71 -16.08 -4.34
N LEU A 689 -31.78 -15.41 -3.19
CA LEU A 689 -30.67 -15.34 -2.25
C LEU A 689 -30.50 -16.67 -1.50
N PRO A 690 -29.28 -17.21 -1.38
CA PRO A 690 -29.02 -18.35 -0.53
C PRO A 690 -29.43 -18.06 0.93
N PRO A 691 -29.93 -19.05 1.68
CA PRO A 691 -30.42 -18.83 3.04
C PRO A 691 -29.39 -18.21 3.99
N ALA A 692 -28.14 -18.67 3.94
CA ALA A 692 -27.06 -18.13 4.76
C ALA A 692 -26.77 -16.64 4.46
N ILE A 693 -26.80 -16.24 3.17
CA ILE A 693 -26.63 -14.85 2.74
C ILE A 693 -27.80 -13.99 3.22
N THR A 694 -29.02 -14.52 3.15
CA THR A 694 -30.22 -13.86 3.68
C THR A 694 -30.09 -13.62 5.19
N GLY A 695 -29.52 -14.58 5.92
CA GLY A 695 -29.21 -14.41 7.35
C GLY A 695 -28.21 -13.29 7.61
N VAL A 696 -27.14 -13.18 6.80
CA VAL A 696 -26.16 -12.09 6.92
C VAL A 696 -26.82 -10.74 6.70
N ILE A 697 -27.62 -10.60 5.64
CA ILE A 697 -28.32 -9.35 5.33
C ILE A 697 -29.26 -8.95 6.48
N GLY A 698 -30.10 -9.88 6.93
CA GLY A 698 -31.10 -9.61 7.98
C GLY A 698 -30.50 -9.29 9.36
N ALA A 699 -29.30 -9.78 9.65
CA ALA A 699 -28.59 -9.54 10.91
C ALA A 699 -27.39 -8.58 10.79
N SER A 700 -27.17 -7.93 9.64
CA SER A 700 -25.92 -7.19 9.35
C SER A 700 -25.52 -6.19 10.46
N HIS A 701 -26.49 -5.41 10.95
CA HIS A 701 -26.30 -4.43 12.04
C HIS A 701 -25.92 -5.07 13.40
N HIS A 702 -26.32 -6.32 13.65
CA HIS A 702 -25.87 -7.08 14.82
C HIS A 702 -24.52 -7.74 14.56
N LEU A 703 -24.32 -8.35 13.38
CA LEU A 703 -23.10 -9.09 13.04
C LEU A 703 -21.85 -8.20 12.98
N THR A 704 -22.02 -6.94 12.58
CA THR A 704 -20.93 -5.94 12.52
C THR A 704 -20.35 -5.61 13.89
N THR A 705 -21.17 -5.66 14.95
CA THR A 705 -20.76 -5.35 16.34
C THR A 705 -20.61 -6.59 17.21
N ALA A 706 -21.12 -7.73 16.77
CA ALA A 706 -21.04 -9.00 17.49
C ALA A 706 -19.61 -9.56 17.54
N ALA A 707 -19.29 -10.19 18.67
CA ALA A 707 -18.09 -11.01 18.81
C ALA A 707 -18.13 -12.17 17.81
N THR A 708 -16.95 -12.60 17.34
CA THR A 708 -16.83 -13.64 16.31
C THR A 708 -17.55 -14.95 16.68
N ALA A 709 -17.54 -15.33 17.96
CA ALA A 709 -18.22 -16.52 18.47
C ALA A 709 -19.77 -16.44 18.40
N ASP A 710 -20.34 -15.22 18.38
CA ASP A 710 -21.80 -15.02 18.32
C ASP A 710 -22.33 -14.97 16.89
N ARG A 711 -21.46 -14.70 15.91
CA ARG A 711 -21.86 -14.48 14.51
C ARG A 711 -22.63 -15.65 13.89
N PRO A 712 -22.19 -16.93 14.03
CA PRO A 712 -22.90 -18.04 13.41
C PRO A 712 -24.34 -18.15 13.90
N GLY A 713 -24.53 -18.07 15.22
CA GLY A 713 -25.84 -18.15 15.85
C GLY A 713 -26.77 -16.99 15.48
N LEU A 714 -26.27 -15.75 15.51
CA LEU A 714 -27.05 -14.56 15.11
C LEU A 714 -27.49 -14.63 13.64
N ARG A 715 -26.58 -15.04 12.75
CA ARG A 715 -26.88 -15.23 11.32
C ARG A 715 -27.94 -16.32 11.12
N GLN A 716 -27.85 -17.43 11.83
CA GLN A 716 -28.81 -18.53 11.77
C GLN A 716 -30.21 -18.13 12.27
N LEU A 717 -30.32 -17.33 13.34
CA LEU A 717 -31.59 -16.78 13.79
C LEU A 717 -32.22 -15.86 12.73
N ALA A 718 -31.44 -14.97 12.12
CA ALA A 718 -31.93 -14.13 11.04
C ALA A 718 -32.32 -14.95 9.80
N MET A 719 -31.53 -15.96 9.44
CA MET A 719 -31.89 -16.90 8.37
C MET A 719 -33.26 -17.53 8.65
N ALA A 720 -33.48 -18.07 9.85
CA ALA A 720 -34.77 -18.68 10.23
C ALA A 720 -35.94 -17.69 10.10
N ARG A 721 -35.73 -16.44 10.52
CA ARG A 721 -36.71 -15.35 10.45
C ARG A 721 -37.08 -14.97 9.00
N HIS A 722 -36.15 -15.08 8.06
CA HIS A 722 -36.31 -14.55 6.71
C HIS A 722 -36.52 -15.61 5.62
N THR A 723 -36.27 -16.90 5.89
CA THR A 723 -36.23 -17.97 4.85
C THR A 723 -37.22 -19.11 5.05
N LYS A 724 -38.11 -19.03 6.05
CA LYS A 724 -39.04 -20.10 6.47
C LYS A 724 -38.39 -21.40 6.96
N ILE A 725 -37.06 -21.48 6.98
CA ILE A 725 -36.31 -22.63 7.51
C ILE A 725 -36.46 -22.66 9.04
N ARG A 726 -36.84 -23.82 9.58
CA ARG A 726 -37.04 -24.03 11.03
C ARG A 726 -36.03 -24.98 11.65
N ASP A 727 -35.65 -26.02 10.92
CA ASP A 727 -34.66 -27.02 11.35
C ASP A 727 -33.28 -26.60 10.84
N ILE A 728 -32.60 -25.78 11.63
CA ILE A 728 -31.38 -25.08 11.21
C ILE A 728 -30.19 -26.04 11.14
N HIS A 729 -30.06 -26.93 12.12
CA HIS A 729 -29.00 -27.93 12.15
C HIS A 729 -29.03 -28.88 10.93
N ARG A 730 -30.19 -29.12 10.32
CA ARG A 730 -30.25 -29.89 9.06
C ARG A 730 -29.80 -29.11 7.83
N HIS A 731 -29.80 -27.79 7.89
CA HIS A 731 -29.43 -26.92 6.77
C HIS A 731 -27.98 -26.45 6.85
N GLU A 732 -27.46 -26.26 8.06
CA GLU A 732 -26.07 -25.84 8.30
C GLU A 732 -25.40 -26.74 9.35
N PRO A 733 -24.16 -27.19 9.11
CA PRO A 733 -23.39 -27.90 10.12
C PRO A 733 -23.06 -26.98 11.31
N PRO A 734 -22.77 -27.56 12.49
CA PRO A 734 -22.27 -26.79 13.62
C PRO A 734 -20.98 -26.02 13.26
N PRO A 735 -20.75 -24.83 13.86
CA PRO A 735 -19.55 -24.05 13.64
C PRO A 735 -18.30 -24.82 14.11
N HIS A 736 -17.17 -24.58 13.44
CA HIS A 736 -15.89 -25.19 13.80
C HIS A 736 -15.31 -24.65 15.11
N ASP A 737 -15.65 -23.42 15.48
CA ASP A 737 -15.24 -22.84 16.76
C ASP A 737 -16.11 -23.42 17.90
N GLN A 738 -15.48 -24.13 18.83
CA GLN A 738 -16.12 -24.73 19.98
C GLN A 738 -16.73 -23.71 20.96
N HIS A 739 -16.30 -22.44 20.89
CA HIS A 739 -16.87 -21.36 21.69
C HIS A 739 -18.06 -20.68 20.99
N ALA A 740 -18.27 -20.96 19.70
CA ALA A 740 -19.40 -20.44 18.97
C ALA A 740 -20.66 -21.25 19.27
N TRP A 741 -21.77 -20.54 19.52
CA TRP A 741 -23.07 -21.18 19.65
C TRP A 741 -23.78 -21.23 18.28
N HIS A 742 -24.68 -22.21 18.15
CA HIS A 742 -25.46 -22.40 16.93
C HIS A 742 -26.89 -22.80 17.27
N VAL A 743 -27.79 -22.52 16.33
CA VAL A 743 -29.22 -22.76 16.48
C VAL A 743 -29.53 -24.17 15.97
N HIS A 744 -30.13 -25.00 16.83
CA HIS A 744 -30.64 -26.31 16.39
C HIS A 744 -31.96 -26.17 15.61
N TRP A 745 -32.93 -25.45 16.19
CA TRP A 745 -34.20 -25.12 15.56
C TRP A 745 -34.66 -23.72 15.99
N ALA A 746 -35.47 -23.06 15.16
CA ALA A 746 -36.11 -21.80 15.51
C ALA A 746 -37.54 -21.69 14.93
N ALA A 747 -38.45 -21.09 15.70
CA ALA A 747 -39.81 -20.74 15.27
C ALA A 747 -40.05 -19.26 15.55
N LEU A 748 -39.72 -18.42 14.57
CA LEU A 748 -39.81 -16.96 14.66
C LEU A 748 -40.95 -16.46 13.77
N THR A 749 -41.53 -15.31 14.13
CA THR A 749 -42.46 -14.59 13.26
C THR A 749 -41.73 -14.19 11.97
N PRO A 750 -42.16 -14.67 10.79
CA PRO A 750 -41.48 -14.36 9.54
C PRO A 750 -41.46 -12.85 9.29
N ALA A 751 -40.33 -12.35 8.80
CA ALA A 751 -40.19 -10.96 8.37
C ALA A 751 -39.60 -10.89 6.96
N PRO A 752 -40.00 -9.91 6.14
CA PRO A 752 -39.33 -9.68 4.86
C PRO A 752 -37.86 -9.31 5.12
N ILE A 753 -37.01 -9.70 4.17
CA ILE A 753 -35.62 -9.26 4.16
C ILE A 753 -35.59 -7.73 4.01
N HIS A 754 -34.78 -7.08 4.83
CA HIS A 754 -34.61 -5.64 4.87
C HIS A 754 -33.18 -5.33 5.31
N ARG A 755 -32.79 -4.07 5.12
CA ARG A 755 -31.57 -3.51 5.69
C ARG A 755 -31.96 -2.49 6.75
N THR A 756 -31.29 -2.53 7.89
CA THR A 756 -31.50 -1.60 8.99
C THR A 756 -30.48 -0.47 8.91
N PHE A 757 -30.96 0.77 8.89
CA PHE A 757 -30.14 1.98 8.98
C PHE A 757 -30.19 2.50 10.42
N THR A 758 -29.05 2.48 11.10
CA THR A 758 -28.94 2.84 12.52
C THR A 758 -28.34 4.22 12.67
N GLY A 759 -29.03 5.12 13.39
CA GLY A 759 -28.48 6.44 13.70
C GLY A 759 -29.49 7.44 14.23
N HIS A 760 -30.76 7.34 13.81
CA HIS A 760 -31.81 8.16 14.41
C HIS A 760 -32.05 7.76 15.88
N THR A 761 -32.15 8.77 16.76
CA THR A 761 -32.43 8.56 18.20
C THR A 761 -33.90 8.83 18.56
N GLY A 762 -34.69 9.30 17.59
CA GLY A 762 -36.13 9.51 17.68
C GLY A 762 -36.88 8.83 16.53
N GLY A 763 -38.21 8.90 16.55
CA GLY A 763 -39.05 8.34 15.48
C GLY A 763 -38.74 8.96 14.12
N VAL A 764 -38.59 8.14 13.09
CA VAL A 764 -38.43 8.59 11.69
C VAL A 764 -39.82 8.86 11.12
N VAL A 765 -40.05 10.09 10.67
CA VAL A 765 -41.37 10.57 10.22
C VAL A 765 -41.39 11.05 8.78
N GLY A 766 -40.23 11.23 8.15
CA GLY A 766 -40.11 11.55 6.73
C GLY A 766 -39.04 10.71 6.04
N VAL A 767 -39.28 10.38 4.76
CA VAL A 767 -38.30 9.74 3.88
C VAL A 767 -38.44 10.29 2.46
N ALA A 768 -37.33 10.60 1.81
CA ALA A 768 -37.28 11.04 0.42
C ALA A 768 -36.13 10.37 -0.34
N ALA A 769 -36.37 10.00 -1.60
CA ALA A 769 -35.33 9.58 -2.51
C ALA A 769 -34.65 10.81 -3.12
N VAL A 770 -33.32 10.83 -3.09
CA VAL A 770 -32.48 11.95 -3.52
C VAL A 770 -31.68 11.51 -4.74
N PRO A 771 -32.18 11.72 -5.97
CA PRO A 771 -31.43 11.41 -7.17
C PRO A 771 -30.23 12.35 -7.30
N LEU A 772 -29.08 11.80 -7.66
CA LEU A 772 -27.84 12.52 -7.91
C LEU A 772 -27.54 12.57 -9.43
N PRO A 773 -26.78 13.59 -9.90
CA PRO A 773 -26.38 13.72 -11.31
C PRO A 773 -25.62 12.52 -11.89
N ASP A 774 -24.94 11.78 -11.03
CA ASP A 774 -24.15 10.60 -11.39
C ASP A 774 -25.01 9.33 -11.55
N GLY A 775 -26.33 9.46 -11.40
CA GLY A 775 -27.29 8.36 -11.49
C GLY A 775 -27.47 7.58 -10.19
N ARG A 776 -26.73 7.89 -9.12
CA ARG A 776 -26.98 7.30 -7.80
C ARG A 776 -28.23 7.91 -7.15
N THR A 777 -28.82 7.19 -6.21
CA THR A 777 -29.94 7.67 -5.39
C THR A 777 -29.59 7.51 -3.93
N LEU A 778 -29.60 8.59 -3.17
CA LEU A 778 -29.51 8.54 -1.71
C LEU A 778 -30.92 8.52 -1.09
N LEU A 779 -31.01 8.18 0.19
CA LEU A 779 -32.22 8.33 0.99
C LEU A 779 -32.02 9.44 2.02
N ALA A 780 -32.89 10.44 2.03
CA ALA A 780 -32.99 11.40 3.12
C ALA A 780 -34.05 10.93 4.11
N THR A 781 -33.74 10.94 5.41
CA THR A 781 -34.70 10.62 6.48
C THR A 781 -34.77 11.76 7.48
N ALA A 782 -35.99 12.10 7.91
CA ALA A 782 -36.26 13.13 8.90
C ALA A 782 -36.79 12.50 10.20
N GLY A 783 -36.30 12.97 11.35
CA GLY A 783 -36.62 12.37 12.64
C GLY A 783 -37.00 13.36 13.75
N TRP A 784 -37.68 12.83 14.77
CA TRP A 784 -37.94 13.51 16.05
C TRP A 784 -36.66 13.77 16.87
N ASP A 785 -35.51 13.26 16.43
CA ASP A 785 -34.21 13.66 16.98
C ASP A 785 -33.73 15.01 16.45
N ARG A 786 -34.58 15.73 15.70
CA ARG A 786 -34.33 17.05 15.11
C ARG A 786 -33.24 17.02 14.04
N THR A 787 -33.03 15.86 13.42
CA THR A 787 -32.03 15.68 12.37
C THR A 787 -32.64 15.25 11.05
N VAL A 788 -31.99 15.66 9.96
CA VAL A 788 -32.12 15.01 8.66
C VAL A 788 -30.84 14.22 8.39
N ARG A 789 -30.96 12.96 8.00
CA ARG A 789 -29.83 12.09 7.67
C ARG A 789 -29.90 11.66 6.22
N LEU A 790 -28.76 11.66 5.55
CA LEU A 790 -28.61 11.07 4.23
C LEU A 790 -27.99 9.69 4.35
N TRP A 791 -28.49 8.75 3.55
CA TRP A 791 -28.02 7.37 3.52
C TRP A 791 -27.74 6.95 2.10
N ASP A 792 -26.65 6.21 1.91
CA ASP A 792 -26.48 5.41 0.72
C ASP A 792 -27.25 4.08 0.90
N PRO A 793 -28.31 3.84 0.11
CA PRO A 793 -29.13 2.63 0.26
C PRO A 793 -28.35 1.34 -0.07
N ASP A 794 -27.30 1.42 -0.89
CA ASP A 794 -26.50 0.26 -1.28
C ASP A 794 -25.51 -0.15 -0.20
N THR A 795 -24.92 0.79 0.52
CA THR A 795 -23.95 0.49 1.59
C THR A 795 -24.60 0.41 2.96
N GLY A 796 -25.75 1.07 3.16
CA GLY A 796 -26.35 1.24 4.48
C GLY A 796 -25.68 2.32 5.33
N GLN A 797 -24.64 2.98 4.79
CA GLN A 797 -23.85 3.96 5.52
C GLN A 797 -24.47 5.36 5.38
N PRO A 798 -24.28 6.22 6.39
CA PRO A 798 -24.65 7.62 6.28
C PRO A 798 -23.79 8.29 5.19
N ALA A 799 -24.43 9.04 4.30
CA ALA A 799 -23.77 9.82 3.25
C ALA A 799 -23.48 11.23 3.77
N GLY A 800 -22.52 11.31 4.70
CA GLY A 800 -22.15 12.52 5.43
C GLY A 800 -22.80 12.62 6.81
N ASP A 801 -22.52 13.72 7.51
CA ASP A 801 -23.05 13.98 8.84
C ASP A 801 -24.56 14.23 8.84
N ALA A 802 -25.18 14.01 10.01
CA ALA A 802 -26.55 14.43 10.22
C ALA A 802 -26.68 15.96 10.13
N LEU A 803 -27.73 16.44 9.47
CA LEU A 803 -28.08 17.86 9.42
C LEU A 803 -28.83 18.22 10.71
N THR A 804 -28.19 19.01 11.57
CA THR A 804 -28.61 19.24 12.97
C THR A 804 -29.14 20.65 13.26
N SER A 805 -29.40 21.47 12.24
CA SER A 805 -29.78 22.89 12.41
C SER A 805 -31.23 23.13 12.89
N HIS A 806 -32.07 22.10 12.95
CA HIS A 806 -33.48 22.24 13.29
C HIS A 806 -33.69 22.34 14.81
N ALA A 807 -34.38 23.40 15.26
CA ALA A 807 -34.65 23.62 16.68
C ALA A 807 -35.71 22.65 17.27
N GLN A 808 -36.53 22.03 16.42
CA GLN A 808 -37.65 21.15 16.75
C GLN A 808 -37.67 19.94 15.81
N ASP A 809 -38.56 18.98 16.09
CA ASP A 809 -38.75 17.75 15.32
C ASP A 809 -38.91 18.02 13.83
N VAL A 810 -38.21 17.26 12.98
CA VAL A 810 -38.33 17.40 11.53
C VAL A 810 -39.45 16.47 11.06
N GLY A 811 -40.62 17.05 10.77
CA GLY A 811 -41.83 16.30 10.44
C GLY A 811 -41.90 15.71 9.03
N ALA A 812 -41.11 16.23 8.09
CA ALA A 812 -41.09 15.79 6.70
C ALA A 812 -39.76 16.16 6.03
N VAL A 813 -39.44 15.50 4.91
CA VAL A 813 -38.34 15.88 4.02
C VAL A 813 -38.76 15.60 2.58
N ALA A 814 -38.38 16.48 1.67
CA ALA A 814 -38.57 16.32 0.22
C ALA A 814 -37.27 16.58 -0.52
N ALA A 815 -37.06 15.86 -1.63
CA ALA A 815 -35.96 16.12 -2.55
C ALA A 815 -36.48 16.92 -3.76
N VAL A 816 -35.86 18.05 -4.04
CA VAL A 816 -36.20 18.96 -5.14
C VAL A 816 -35.03 19.01 -6.12
N PRO A 817 -35.10 18.27 -7.24
CA PRO A 817 -34.12 18.37 -8.31
C PRO A 817 -34.16 19.77 -8.95
N LEU A 818 -33.00 20.38 -9.14
CA LEU A 818 -32.82 21.70 -9.74
C LEU A 818 -32.39 21.56 -11.22
N PRO A 819 -32.69 22.57 -12.07
CA PRO A 819 -32.35 22.53 -13.50
C PRO A 819 -30.84 22.41 -13.81
N ASP A 820 -29.97 22.77 -12.86
CA ASP A 820 -28.51 22.66 -12.97
C ASP A 820 -27.97 21.28 -12.54
N GLY A 821 -28.86 20.33 -12.25
CA GLY A 821 -28.54 18.97 -11.82
C GLY A 821 -28.41 18.80 -10.31
N ARG A 822 -28.33 19.88 -9.51
CA ARG A 822 -28.25 19.74 -8.04
C ARG A 822 -29.60 19.30 -7.46
N THR A 823 -29.59 18.68 -6.28
CA THR A 823 -30.82 18.33 -5.56
C THR A 823 -30.84 19.03 -4.20
N LEU A 824 -31.92 19.75 -3.91
CA LEU A 824 -32.15 20.44 -2.63
C LEU A 824 -33.04 19.59 -1.73
N LEU A 825 -32.73 19.52 -0.43
CA LEU A 825 -33.63 18.95 0.58
C LEU A 825 -34.49 20.05 1.18
N ALA A 826 -35.80 19.85 1.21
CA ALA A 826 -36.81 20.79 1.70
C ALA A 826 -37.65 20.19 2.81
#